data_AF-A0A3A5JEA9-F1
#
_entry.id   AF-A0A3A5JEA9-F1
#
_cell.length_a   1.000
_cell.length_b   1.000
_cell.length_c   1.000
_cell.angle_alpha   90.00
_cell.angle_beta   90.00
_cell.angle_gamma   90.00
#
_symmetry.space_group_name_H-M   'P 1'
#
loop_
_entity.id
_entity.type
_entity.pdbx_description
1 polymer ?
#
loop_
_entity_poly.entity_id
_entity_poly.type
_entity_poly.pdbx_seq_one_letter_code
_entity_poly.pdbx_strand_id
1 'polypeptide(L)'
;MSTLTKAVPRNRGRKLALVVGYLALAGGVLFAYDAPTTGYEVSIYGATPWGFWLGVGIALVVGVVVTLYVSEGYVNLAGLFLAGGSVVSVAALPLIRSYYYYGSADGMTHLGWTKDLYNGSMSIFGDFYPGVHTVGLFVSGVLGMPITRALLIAVLLFVVAYIVFIPLCIRSMTSHRGAMVLGGLTGLLLLPINHFGTNYMTPHPISDTILLTPIVIYLLINYVTSPTDIFETRFPVSAAGGAFGLILGALVLYHPQQASNLVVLFITISGVQFIYRTFRPNSRIAEHKPLYAPTLFLIGCSMVWGIGRSRLNNALDAVTRELSSFLTGGGSDLGAGTASQGSSLVAAGGSIPELFLKLFGVSIVFAALAGLLMLTSIFGRLRDAPDTSALVKYFTIGLVVLIPYSLAFYVGSVSELFFRNVGLIMLISTILGTIALYRYITGLSEILPGGAVRATTVVVIVIMLVLSIAVVFPSPYLFIPNDQVTEGRMDGYDYTFSHTGPNASVYGVREGPWRVSHGLYGVEANDAANDIRYSDSTVNITNATTVTTPTSEIRYLAVTGSAREREVEVYNGIRYNETAFERLEGTPGVSLVMSNGELDLYRIANNTTSPAVNNATVSTNTTAGPATGANGTTSNATNATNGSVFGNAPATVAPSTSPAVRLVGSGTDPGGFPAGRGS
;
A
#
# COMPACT_ATOMS: atom_id res chain seq x y z
N MET A 1 -36.58 3.06 48.22
CA MET A 1 -36.54 1.63 48.63
C MET A 1 -36.34 0.81 47.37
N SER A 2 -35.11 0.53 46.96
CA SER A 2 -34.25 -0.59 47.42
C SER A 2 -34.94 -1.95 47.34
N THR A 3 -35.01 -2.47 46.12
CA THR A 3 -35.03 -3.91 45.85
C THR A 3 -33.69 -4.28 45.21
N LEU A 4 -32.71 -4.49 46.09
CA LEU A 4 -31.76 -5.60 46.05
C LEU A 4 -31.31 -6.04 44.64
N THR A 5 -30.15 -5.51 44.25
CA THR A 5 -29.08 -6.22 43.51
C THR A 5 -29.53 -7.53 42.85
N LYS A 6 -30.07 -7.44 41.63
CA LYS A 6 -30.07 -8.60 40.72
C LYS A 6 -28.62 -9.05 40.62
N ALA A 7 -28.34 -10.25 41.13
CA ALA A 7 -27.03 -10.88 41.02
C ALA A 7 -26.63 -10.85 39.54
N VAL A 8 -25.60 -10.05 39.22
CA VAL A 8 -24.95 -10.11 37.90
C VAL A 8 -24.57 -11.57 37.70
N PRO A 9 -24.97 -12.23 36.59
CA PRO A 9 -24.58 -13.61 36.35
C PRO A 9 -23.08 -13.73 36.59
N ARG A 10 -22.67 -14.67 37.45
CA ARG A 10 -21.26 -14.89 37.78
C ARG A 10 -20.55 -15.29 36.49
N ASN A 11 -20.01 -14.33 35.76
CA ASN A 11 -19.25 -14.51 34.52
C ASN A 11 -17.90 -15.21 34.76
N ARG A 12 -17.76 -16.02 35.82
CA ARG A 12 -16.52 -16.66 36.25
C ARG A 12 -15.91 -17.49 35.12
N GLY A 13 -16.70 -18.28 34.40
CA GLY A 13 -16.22 -19.04 33.24
C GLY A 13 -15.69 -18.15 32.10
N ARG A 14 -16.38 -17.05 31.79
CA ARG A 14 -15.95 -16.11 30.74
C ARG A 14 -14.70 -15.32 31.15
N LYS A 15 -14.62 -14.93 32.42
CA LYS A 15 -13.42 -14.31 33.00
C LYS A 15 -12.23 -15.25 32.98
N LEU A 16 -12.43 -16.52 33.33
CA LEU A 16 -11.39 -17.54 33.25
C LEU A 16 -10.93 -17.73 31.80
N ALA A 17 -11.88 -17.83 30.85
CA ALA A 17 -11.56 -17.90 29.43
C ALA A 17 -10.73 -16.68 28.98
N LEU A 18 -11.12 -15.47 29.37
CA LEU A 18 -10.35 -14.25 29.07
C LEU A 18 -8.94 -14.31 29.65
N VAL A 19 -8.76 -14.76 30.91
CA VAL A 19 -7.43 -14.92 31.51
C VAL A 19 -6.58 -15.87 30.67
N VAL A 20 -7.14 -17.02 30.28
CA VAL A 20 -6.45 -17.98 29.39
C VAL A 20 -6.10 -17.32 28.05
N GLY A 21 -7.03 -16.58 27.45
CA GLY A 21 -6.82 -15.90 26.18
C GLY A 21 -5.72 -14.82 26.24
N TYR A 22 -5.72 -13.97 27.27
CA TYR A 22 -4.68 -12.95 27.46
C TYR A 22 -3.32 -13.57 27.76
N LEU A 23 -3.26 -14.64 28.55
CA LEU A 23 -2.02 -15.39 28.79
C LEU A 23 -1.50 -16.07 27.52
N ALA A 24 -2.40 -16.63 26.71
CA ALA A 24 -2.05 -17.25 25.43
C ALA A 24 -1.51 -16.20 24.45
N LEU A 25 -2.14 -15.01 24.36
CA LEU A 25 -1.66 -13.90 23.53
C LEU A 25 -0.27 -13.43 24.00
N ALA A 26 -0.11 -13.19 25.31
CA ALA A 26 1.15 -12.76 25.88
C ALA A 26 2.27 -13.79 25.63
N GLY A 27 1.99 -15.08 25.88
CA GLY A 27 2.91 -16.16 25.57
C GLY A 27 3.27 -16.22 24.09
N GLY A 28 2.28 -16.13 23.20
CA GLY A 28 2.50 -16.13 21.75
C GLY A 28 3.39 -14.98 21.28
N VAL A 29 3.17 -13.77 21.78
CA VAL A 29 4.02 -12.60 21.50
C VAL A 29 5.44 -12.82 22.01
N LEU A 30 5.61 -13.36 23.22
CA LEU A 30 6.93 -13.67 23.76
C LEU A 30 7.67 -14.74 22.93
N PHE A 31 6.97 -15.76 22.43
CA PHE A 31 7.53 -16.76 21.51
C PHE A 31 8.05 -16.14 20.21
N ALA A 32 7.31 -15.20 19.62
CA ALA A 32 7.77 -14.49 18.43
C ALA A 32 8.92 -13.52 18.73
N TYR A 33 8.89 -12.86 19.89
CA TYR A 33 9.94 -11.93 20.32
C TYR A 33 11.28 -12.64 20.57
N ASP A 34 11.24 -13.86 21.14
CA ASP A 34 12.42 -14.69 21.39
C ASP A 34 12.98 -15.37 20.11
N ALA A 35 12.34 -15.14 18.96
CA ALA A 35 12.77 -15.62 17.65
C ALA A 35 12.96 -14.45 16.66
N PRO A 36 13.93 -13.55 16.93
CA PRO A 36 14.23 -12.43 16.05
C PRO A 36 14.70 -12.93 14.67
N THR A 37 14.50 -12.11 13.65
CA THR A 37 14.97 -12.42 12.29
C THR A 37 16.50 -12.48 12.24
N THR A 38 17.05 -13.48 11.54
CA THR A 38 18.50 -13.64 11.34
C THR A 38 18.96 -13.32 9.93
N GLY A 39 18.03 -13.25 8.99
CA GLY A 39 18.25 -12.94 7.59
C GLY A 39 16.93 -12.59 6.93
N TYR A 40 16.89 -12.63 5.60
CA TYR A 40 15.65 -12.40 4.86
C TYR A 40 14.71 -13.61 5.01
N GLU A 41 13.42 -13.34 5.21
CA GLU A 41 12.40 -14.36 5.39
C GLU A 41 11.41 -14.30 4.21
N VAL A 42 11.34 -15.35 3.39
CA VAL A 42 10.40 -15.42 2.24
C VAL A 42 8.95 -15.21 2.64
N SER A 43 8.56 -15.68 3.83
CA SER A 43 7.22 -15.55 4.37
C SER A 43 7.28 -15.26 5.86
N ILE A 44 6.79 -14.08 6.25
CA ILE A 44 6.64 -13.72 7.67
C ILE A 44 5.74 -14.73 8.40
N TYR A 45 4.75 -15.33 7.71
CA TYR A 45 3.89 -16.35 8.30
C TYR A 45 4.63 -17.65 8.60
N GLY A 46 5.43 -18.11 7.63
CA GLY A 46 6.19 -19.36 7.74
C GLY A 46 7.36 -19.27 8.71
N ALA A 47 8.02 -18.11 8.76
CA ALA A 47 9.16 -17.90 9.65
C ALA A 47 8.74 -17.60 11.10
N THR A 48 7.51 -17.12 11.33
CA THR A 48 7.01 -16.85 12.68
C THR A 48 6.74 -18.16 13.42
N PRO A 49 7.28 -18.37 14.65
CA PRO A 49 7.12 -19.62 15.38
C PRO A 49 5.66 -20.03 15.59
N TRP A 50 5.37 -21.33 15.50
CA TRP A 50 4.01 -21.86 15.67
C TRP A 50 3.37 -21.49 17.02
N GLY A 51 4.18 -21.27 18.07
CA GLY A 51 3.73 -20.82 19.39
C GLY A 51 3.01 -19.47 19.35
N PHE A 52 3.45 -18.56 18.47
CA PHE A 52 2.75 -17.30 18.22
C PHE A 52 1.36 -17.54 17.64
N TRP A 53 1.26 -18.36 16.59
CA TRP A 53 0.00 -18.68 15.93
C TRP A 53 -0.98 -19.41 16.84
N LEU A 54 -0.50 -20.32 17.70
CA LEU A 54 -1.34 -20.96 18.72
C LEU A 54 -1.87 -19.92 19.73
N GLY A 55 -0.99 -19.05 20.24
CA GLY A 55 -1.36 -18.00 21.19
C GLY A 55 -2.41 -17.04 20.63
N VAL A 56 -2.16 -16.52 19.42
CA VAL A 56 -3.08 -15.65 18.67
C VAL A 56 -4.39 -16.38 18.35
N GLY A 57 -4.34 -17.65 17.93
CA GLY A 57 -5.53 -18.43 17.61
C GLY A 57 -6.45 -18.63 18.82
N ILE A 58 -5.88 -19.01 19.98
CA ILE A 58 -6.64 -19.15 21.24
C ILE A 58 -7.23 -17.80 21.64
N ALA A 59 -6.42 -16.74 21.64
CA ALA A 59 -6.85 -15.39 22.02
C ALA A 59 -7.98 -14.88 21.12
N LEU A 60 -7.87 -15.06 19.81
CA LEU A 60 -8.86 -14.64 18.82
C LEU A 60 -10.19 -15.37 19.02
N VAL A 61 -10.17 -16.70 19.14
CA VAL A 61 -11.39 -17.49 19.35
C VAL A 61 -12.07 -17.12 20.67
N VAL A 62 -11.30 -17.05 21.77
CA VAL A 62 -11.82 -16.64 23.07
C VAL A 62 -12.39 -15.22 23.01
N GLY A 63 -11.67 -14.29 22.39
CA GLY A 63 -12.07 -12.90 22.23
C GLY A 63 -13.40 -12.77 21.51
N VAL A 64 -13.54 -13.41 20.34
CA VAL A 64 -14.79 -13.41 19.55
C VAL A 64 -15.93 -14.07 20.32
N VAL A 65 -15.71 -15.24 20.92
CA VAL A 65 -16.73 -15.97 21.70
C VAL A 65 -17.21 -15.11 22.87
N VAL A 66 -16.31 -14.58 23.70
CA VAL A 66 -16.69 -13.77 24.86
C VAL A 66 -17.43 -12.50 24.42
N THR A 67 -16.98 -11.87 23.35
CA THR A 67 -17.60 -10.67 22.77
C THR A 67 -19.05 -10.94 22.34
N LEU A 68 -19.33 -12.06 21.67
CA LEU A 68 -20.67 -12.35 21.16
C LEU A 68 -21.61 -12.99 22.19
N TYR A 69 -21.09 -13.64 23.24
CA TYR A 69 -21.90 -14.29 24.28
C TYR A 69 -22.14 -13.43 25.52
N VAL A 70 -21.39 -12.34 25.71
CA VAL A 70 -21.62 -11.36 26.78
C VAL A 70 -22.24 -10.11 26.16
N SER A 71 -23.48 -9.81 26.53
CA SER A 71 -24.22 -8.69 25.92
C SER A 71 -23.61 -7.33 26.23
N GLU A 72 -23.18 -7.09 27.47
CA GLU A 72 -22.75 -5.77 27.93
C GLU A 72 -21.70 -5.80 29.05
N GLY A 73 -21.04 -4.66 29.24
CA GLY A 73 -20.12 -4.39 30.34
C GLY A 73 -18.65 -4.66 30.01
N TYR A 74 -17.78 -4.54 31.02
CA TYR A 74 -16.32 -4.63 30.85
C TYR A 74 -15.85 -6.01 30.35
N VAL A 75 -16.60 -7.09 30.63
CA VAL A 75 -16.24 -8.44 30.15
C VAL A 75 -16.40 -8.55 28.63
N ASN A 76 -17.46 -7.96 28.07
CA ASN A 76 -17.65 -7.89 26.61
C ASN A 76 -16.53 -7.08 25.96
N LEU A 77 -16.22 -5.90 26.52
CA LEU A 77 -15.12 -5.06 26.02
C LEU A 77 -13.76 -5.76 26.15
N ALA A 78 -13.50 -6.48 27.25
CA ALA A 78 -12.28 -7.24 27.43
C ALA A 78 -12.13 -8.37 26.38
N GLY A 79 -13.23 -8.97 25.94
CA GLY A 79 -13.21 -9.90 24.81
C GLY A 79 -12.87 -9.21 23.49
N LEU A 80 -13.42 -8.01 23.26
CA LEU A 80 -13.14 -7.24 22.05
C LEU A 80 -11.69 -6.77 22.02
N PHE A 81 -11.15 -6.29 23.14
CA PHE A 81 -9.73 -5.94 23.27
C PHE A 81 -8.81 -7.14 23.11
N LEU A 82 -9.23 -8.34 23.52
CA LEU A 82 -8.43 -9.55 23.30
C LEU A 82 -8.37 -9.92 21.81
N ALA A 83 -9.51 -9.89 21.11
CA ALA A 83 -9.56 -10.10 19.67
C ALA A 83 -8.76 -9.03 18.91
N GLY A 84 -8.92 -7.76 19.30
CA GLY A 84 -8.18 -6.63 18.73
C GLY A 84 -6.68 -6.73 18.97
N GLY A 85 -6.26 -7.05 20.20
CA GLY A 85 -4.86 -7.28 20.55
C GLY A 85 -4.23 -8.44 19.76
N SER A 86 -5.02 -9.46 19.43
CA SER A 86 -4.57 -10.56 18.57
C SER A 86 -4.24 -10.07 17.15
N VAL A 87 -5.12 -9.31 16.50
CA VAL A 87 -4.86 -8.77 15.15
C VAL A 87 -3.78 -7.69 15.15
N VAL A 88 -3.74 -6.84 16.17
CA VAL A 88 -2.66 -5.85 16.36
C VAL A 88 -1.31 -6.54 16.54
N SER A 89 -1.24 -7.67 17.26
CA SER A 89 0.00 -8.43 17.39
C SER A 89 0.49 -9.02 16.06
N VAL A 90 -0.43 -9.43 15.19
CA VAL A 90 -0.09 -9.86 13.82
C VAL A 90 0.45 -8.68 13.02
N ALA A 91 -0.26 -7.54 12.99
CA ALA A 91 0.20 -6.34 12.29
C ALA A 91 1.54 -5.81 12.83
N ALA A 92 1.86 -6.08 14.09
CA ALA A 92 3.11 -5.71 14.73
C ALA A 92 4.25 -6.73 14.54
N LEU A 93 4.07 -7.82 13.77
CA LEU A 93 5.11 -8.85 13.60
C LEU A 93 6.49 -8.30 13.17
N PRO A 94 6.60 -7.34 12.22
CA PRO A 94 7.91 -6.75 11.89
C PRO A 94 8.60 -6.12 13.11
N LEU A 95 7.85 -5.52 14.02
CA LEU A 95 8.38 -4.93 15.26
C LEU A 95 8.73 -6.02 16.29
N ILE A 96 7.85 -7.01 16.48
CA ILE A 96 8.02 -8.08 17.46
C ILE A 96 9.24 -8.94 17.10
N ARG A 97 9.41 -9.27 15.80
CA ARG A 97 10.50 -10.11 15.29
C ARG A 97 11.77 -9.32 14.97
N SER A 98 11.84 -8.05 15.39
CA SER A 98 13.01 -7.19 15.26
C SER A 98 13.51 -7.02 13.82
N TYR A 99 12.61 -6.89 12.85
CA TYR A 99 13.00 -6.53 11.49
C TYR A 99 13.72 -5.17 11.50
N TYR A 100 14.78 -5.05 10.69
CA TYR A 100 15.49 -3.78 10.54
C TYR A 100 14.56 -2.71 9.95
N TYR A 101 13.87 -3.07 8.86
CA TYR A 101 12.82 -2.25 8.25
C TYR A 101 11.83 -3.12 7.44
N TYR A 102 10.69 -2.55 7.09
CA TYR A 102 9.65 -3.23 6.29
C TYR A 102 9.10 -2.30 5.22
N GLY A 103 9.24 -2.69 3.96
CA GLY A 103 8.89 -1.91 2.78
C GLY A 103 10.10 -1.65 1.88
N SER A 104 10.53 -2.66 1.14
CA SER A 104 11.69 -2.60 0.24
C SER A 104 11.50 -1.71 -1.00
N ALA A 105 10.26 -1.42 -1.37
CA ALA A 105 9.90 -0.57 -2.49
C ALA A 105 9.76 0.91 -2.07
N ASP A 106 8.57 1.51 -2.22
CA ASP A 106 8.33 2.92 -1.88
C ASP A 106 8.65 3.26 -0.41
N GLY A 107 8.50 2.29 0.49
CA GLY A 107 8.89 2.44 1.90
C GLY A 107 10.33 2.89 2.10
N MET A 108 11.27 2.46 1.24
CA MET A 108 12.68 2.90 1.31
C MET A 108 12.87 4.35 0.90
N THR A 109 12.11 4.83 -0.08
CA THR A 109 12.10 6.25 -0.46
C THR A 109 11.49 7.11 0.66
N HIS A 110 10.42 6.63 1.30
CA HIS A 110 9.83 7.31 2.47
C HIS A 110 10.78 7.34 3.67
N LEU A 111 11.57 6.29 3.88
CA LEU A 111 12.66 6.30 4.86
C LEU A 111 13.68 7.40 4.52
N GLY A 112 14.07 7.51 3.24
CA GLY A 112 14.98 8.55 2.75
C GLY A 112 14.46 9.97 2.99
N TRP A 113 13.22 10.27 2.60
CA TRP A 113 12.60 11.58 2.87
C TRP A 113 12.50 11.89 4.36
N THR A 114 12.21 10.89 5.18
CA THR A 114 12.16 11.08 6.64
C THR A 114 13.55 11.41 7.20
N LYS A 115 14.61 10.78 6.70
CA LYS A 115 16.00 11.12 7.03
C LYS A 115 16.39 12.52 6.55
N ASP A 116 16.00 12.92 5.34
CA ASP A 116 16.28 14.27 4.83
C ASP A 116 15.62 15.35 5.69
N LEU A 117 14.37 15.14 6.13
CA LEU A 117 13.69 16.04 7.07
C LEU A 117 14.44 16.11 8.41
N TYR A 118 14.87 14.96 8.94
CA TYR A 118 15.60 14.90 10.20
C TYR A 118 16.95 15.64 10.14
N ASN A 119 17.69 15.46 9.04
CA ASN A 119 19.00 16.05 8.83
C ASN A 119 18.93 17.53 8.39
N GLY A 120 17.75 18.05 8.08
CA GLY A 120 17.56 19.40 7.56
C GLY A 120 17.92 19.57 6.08
N SER A 121 18.15 18.47 5.36
CA SER A 121 18.42 18.45 3.91
C SER A 121 17.17 18.77 3.09
N MET A 122 15.99 18.49 3.64
CA MET A 122 14.69 18.81 3.04
C MET A 122 13.85 19.67 4.00
N SER A 123 13.17 20.68 3.45
CA SER A 123 12.13 21.43 4.18
C SER A 123 10.85 20.61 4.28
N ILE A 124 10.13 20.73 5.41
CA ILE A 124 8.78 20.13 5.57
C ILE A 124 7.80 20.57 4.47
N PHE A 125 7.99 21.75 3.88
CA PHE A 125 7.19 22.23 2.76
C PHE A 125 7.68 21.68 1.41
N GLY A 126 8.95 21.28 1.30
CA GLY A 126 9.48 20.59 0.13
C GLY A 126 8.94 19.16 0.01
N ASP A 127 8.67 18.53 1.15
CA ASP A 127 8.04 17.22 1.21
C ASP A 127 6.62 17.24 0.63
N PHE A 128 6.31 16.24 -0.18
CA PHE A 128 4.99 16.07 -0.78
C PHE A 128 4.00 15.35 0.15
N TYR A 129 4.49 14.54 1.09
CA TYR A 129 3.69 13.77 2.04
C TYR A 129 4.16 13.95 3.51
N PRO A 130 4.24 15.19 4.04
CA PRO A 130 4.82 15.46 5.35
C PRO A 130 4.08 14.78 6.51
N GLY A 131 2.80 14.43 6.36
CA GLY A 131 2.01 13.81 7.43
C GLY A 131 2.64 12.53 7.99
N VAL A 132 2.97 11.55 7.15
CA VAL A 132 3.52 10.27 7.61
C VAL A 132 4.95 10.41 8.14
N HIS A 133 5.80 11.18 7.47
CA HIS A 133 7.20 11.35 7.88
C HIS A 133 7.31 12.10 9.21
N THR A 134 6.48 13.13 9.42
CA THR A 134 6.48 13.88 10.70
C THR A 134 5.96 13.06 11.87
N VAL A 135 5.00 12.15 11.66
CA VAL A 135 4.62 11.17 12.69
C VAL A 135 5.78 10.24 13.00
N GLY A 136 6.49 9.74 11.98
CA GLY A 136 7.70 8.93 12.16
C GLY A 136 8.77 9.65 13.00
N LEU A 137 9.06 10.91 12.68
CA LEU A 137 10.01 11.73 13.44
C LEU A 137 9.54 12.02 14.87
N PHE A 138 8.25 12.30 15.06
CA PHE A 138 7.68 12.49 16.40
C PHE A 138 7.86 11.23 17.25
N VAL A 139 7.52 10.06 16.70
CA VAL A 139 7.71 8.77 17.38
C VAL A 139 9.18 8.51 17.68
N SER A 140 10.08 8.77 16.73
CA SER A 140 11.52 8.63 16.91
C SER A 140 12.04 9.50 18.05
N GLY A 141 11.64 10.78 18.09
CA GLY A 141 12.05 11.73 19.12
C GLY A 141 11.49 11.41 20.51
N VAL A 142 10.23 10.96 20.60
CA VAL A 142 9.59 10.62 21.88
C VAL A 142 10.11 9.30 22.45
N LEU A 143 10.30 8.28 21.61
CA LEU A 143 10.72 6.95 22.04
C LEU A 143 12.24 6.75 22.04
N GLY A 144 13.01 7.69 21.49
CA GLY A 144 14.46 7.57 21.33
C GLY A 144 14.87 6.41 20.41
N MET A 145 14.02 6.05 19.45
CA MET A 145 14.24 4.92 18.54
C MET A 145 14.73 5.37 17.16
N PRO A 146 15.49 4.52 16.43
CA PRO A 146 15.86 4.80 15.05
C PRO A 146 14.63 5.05 14.15
N ILE A 147 14.79 5.93 13.15
CA ILE A 147 13.73 6.31 12.20
C ILE A 147 13.10 5.08 11.53
N THR A 148 13.90 4.06 11.21
CA THR A 148 13.44 2.80 10.61
C THR A 148 12.34 2.15 11.45
N ARG A 149 12.57 1.97 12.75
CA ARG A 149 11.58 1.41 13.69
C ARG A 149 10.43 2.38 13.96
N ALA A 150 10.71 3.67 14.06
CA ALA A 150 9.71 4.68 14.34
C ALA A 150 8.63 4.76 13.25
N LEU A 151 9.01 4.63 11.98
CA LEU A 151 8.06 4.56 10.86
C LEU A 151 7.17 3.31 10.91
N LEU A 152 7.70 2.15 11.31
CA LEU A 152 6.88 0.95 11.49
C LEU A 152 5.88 1.10 12.63
N ILE A 153 6.26 1.77 13.72
CA ILE A 153 5.34 2.12 14.80
C ILE A 153 4.27 3.09 14.29
N ALA A 154 4.62 4.07 13.44
CA ALA A 154 3.65 4.99 12.85
C ALA A 154 2.58 4.23 12.04
N VAL A 155 2.99 3.28 11.18
CA VAL A 155 2.07 2.41 10.44
C VAL A 155 1.15 1.64 11.38
N LEU A 156 1.70 1.04 12.45
CA LEU A 156 0.91 0.32 13.45
C LEU A 156 -0.11 1.23 14.15
N LEU A 157 0.23 2.49 14.44
CA LEU A 157 -0.69 3.47 15.02
C LEU A 157 -1.86 3.76 14.07
N PHE A 158 -1.64 3.80 12.75
CA PHE A 158 -2.72 3.97 11.77
C PHE A 158 -3.64 2.74 11.70
N VAL A 159 -3.09 1.53 11.80
CA VAL A 159 -3.87 0.29 11.92
C VAL A 159 -4.74 0.32 13.19
N VAL A 160 -4.16 0.71 14.33
CA VAL A 160 -4.90 0.84 15.59
C VAL A 160 -6.00 1.89 15.48
N ALA A 161 -5.72 3.04 14.85
CA ALA A 161 -6.71 4.08 14.58
C ALA A 161 -7.88 3.53 13.75
N TYR A 162 -7.60 2.76 12.70
CA TYR A 162 -8.62 2.09 11.91
C TYR A 162 -9.50 1.16 12.77
N ILE A 163 -8.88 0.24 13.51
CA ILE A 163 -9.58 -0.75 14.35
C ILE A 163 -10.46 -0.07 15.42
N VAL A 164 -9.98 1.02 16.02
CA VAL A 164 -10.70 1.74 17.06
C VAL A 164 -11.86 2.56 16.48
N PHE A 165 -11.66 3.24 15.36
CA PHE A 165 -12.65 4.19 14.86
C PHE A 165 -13.77 3.56 14.00
N ILE A 166 -13.57 2.35 13.44
CA ILE A 166 -14.67 1.61 12.77
C ILE A 166 -15.88 1.36 13.71
N PRO A 167 -15.73 0.74 14.90
CA PRO A 167 -16.85 0.57 15.83
C PRO A 167 -17.41 1.91 16.33
N LEU A 168 -16.59 2.95 16.45
CA LEU A 168 -17.05 4.29 16.86
C LEU A 168 -17.90 4.97 15.77
N CYS A 169 -17.53 4.82 14.49
CA CYS A 169 -18.38 5.24 13.37
C CYS A 169 -19.74 4.55 13.44
N ILE A 170 -19.76 3.23 13.60
CA ILE A 170 -21.01 2.45 13.68
C ILE A 170 -21.83 2.84 14.91
N ARG A 171 -21.19 3.10 16.05
CA ARG A 171 -21.84 3.60 17.27
C ARG A 171 -22.45 4.99 17.10
N SER A 172 -21.84 5.83 16.27
CA SER A 172 -22.33 7.19 15.98
C SER A 172 -23.45 7.16 14.94
N MET A 173 -23.44 6.17 14.04
CA MET A 173 -24.51 5.98 13.05
C MET A 173 -25.73 5.24 13.59
N THR A 174 -25.58 4.41 14.62
CA THR A 174 -26.65 3.51 15.11
C THR A 174 -26.85 3.62 16.62
N SER A 175 -28.09 3.45 17.08
CA SER A 175 -28.40 3.38 18.52
C SER A 175 -28.11 2.00 19.13
N HIS A 176 -27.75 1.01 18.32
CA HIS A 176 -27.60 -0.38 18.74
C HIS A 176 -26.16 -0.72 19.15
N ARG A 177 -25.95 -0.99 20.44
CA ARG A 177 -24.65 -1.43 20.96
C ARG A 177 -24.13 -2.70 20.28
N GLY A 178 -25.02 -3.64 19.95
CA GLY A 178 -24.65 -4.86 19.23
C GLY A 178 -24.02 -4.61 17.85
N ALA A 179 -24.47 -3.57 17.14
CA ALA A 179 -23.86 -3.18 15.87
C ALA A 179 -22.45 -2.61 16.07
N MET A 180 -22.21 -1.83 17.12
CA MET A 180 -20.87 -1.36 17.49
C MET A 180 -19.94 -2.52 17.84
N VAL A 181 -20.42 -3.49 18.62
CA VAL A 181 -19.63 -4.67 19.01
C VAL A 181 -19.26 -5.50 17.78
N LEU A 182 -20.20 -5.75 16.86
CA LEU A 182 -19.90 -6.37 15.58
C LEU A 182 -18.92 -5.52 14.76
N GLY A 183 -19.06 -4.19 14.78
CA GLY A 183 -18.13 -3.24 14.17
C GLY A 183 -16.71 -3.39 14.68
N GLY A 184 -16.56 -3.69 15.97
CA GLY A 184 -15.27 -3.95 16.56
C GLY A 184 -14.63 -5.21 15.98
N LEU A 185 -15.41 -6.28 15.75
CA LEU A 185 -14.92 -7.53 15.18
C LEU A 185 -14.68 -7.44 13.67
N THR A 186 -15.56 -6.77 12.92
CA THR A 186 -15.43 -6.61 11.47
C THR A 186 -14.35 -5.60 11.09
N GLY A 187 -14.08 -4.61 11.95
CA GLY A 187 -12.92 -3.72 11.82
C GLY A 187 -11.58 -4.46 11.91
N LEU A 188 -11.53 -5.65 12.51
CA LEU A 188 -10.31 -6.48 12.55
C LEU A 188 -10.01 -7.17 11.22
N LEU A 189 -10.92 -7.12 10.25
CA LEU A 189 -10.73 -7.75 8.94
C LEU A 189 -9.80 -6.94 8.01
N LEU A 190 -9.54 -5.67 8.34
CA LEU A 190 -8.63 -4.78 7.60
C LEU A 190 -8.89 -4.72 6.08
N LEU A 191 -10.17 -4.75 5.70
CA LEU A 191 -10.65 -4.84 4.30
C LEU A 191 -10.13 -3.76 3.32
N PRO A 192 -9.67 -2.57 3.75
CA PRO A 192 -9.04 -1.64 2.83
C PRO A 192 -7.73 -2.14 2.22
N ILE A 193 -7.03 -3.10 2.84
CA ILE A 193 -5.75 -3.65 2.36
C ILE A 193 -6.00 -4.60 1.18
N ASN A 194 -5.33 -4.36 0.04
CA ASN A 194 -5.57 -5.13 -1.18
C ASN A 194 -4.32 -5.50 -2.01
N HIS A 195 -3.12 -5.03 -1.65
CA HIS A 195 -1.85 -5.37 -2.34
C HIS A 195 -1.76 -4.99 -3.84
N PHE A 196 -2.71 -4.22 -4.37
CA PHE A 196 -2.68 -3.71 -5.75
C PHE A 196 -2.57 -2.20 -5.83
N GLY A 197 -3.18 -1.49 -4.89
CA GLY A 197 -3.06 -0.03 -4.77
C GLY A 197 -3.03 0.45 -3.32
N THR A 198 -3.20 -0.46 -2.36
CA THR A 198 -3.08 -0.13 -0.94
C THR A 198 -2.19 -1.14 -0.21
N ASN A 199 -1.18 -0.55 0.43
CA ASN A 199 -0.16 -1.01 1.37
C ASN A 199 -0.28 -2.38 2.05
N TYR A 200 0.91 -2.93 2.17
CA TYR A 200 1.45 -4.16 2.74
C TYR A 200 1.86 -4.07 4.22
N MET A 201 1.34 -3.14 5.04
CA MET A 201 1.87 -2.81 6.38
C MET A 201 3.27 -2.14 6.38
N THR A 202 3.57 -1.32 5.38
CA THR A 202 4.82 -0.55 5.19
C THR A 202 4.55 0.96 5.23
N PRO A 203 5.55 1.85 5.31
CA PRO A 203 5.29 3.30 5.22
C PRO A 203 4.83 3.69 3.80
N HIS A 204 3.52 3.90 3.64
CA HIS A 204 2.88 4.16 2.34
C HIS A 204 1.76 5.19 2.52
N PRO A 205 2.03 6.48 2.25
CA PRO A 205 1.19 7.58 2.70
C PRO A 205 -0.29 7.48 2.34
N ILE A 206 -0.65 7.06 1.12
CA ILE A 206 -2.07 6.96 0.76
C ILE A 206 -2.81 5.90 1.60
N SER A 207 -2.19 4.75 1.84
CA SER A 207 -2.83 3.70 2.64
C SER A 207 -2.92 4.07 4.10
N ASP A 208 -1.86 4.68 4.63
CA ASP A 208 -1.83 5.19 5.99
C ASP A 208 -2.94 6.23 6.19
N THR A 209 -3.16 7.08 5.17
CA THR A 209 -4.27 8.04 5.14
C THR A 209 -5.64 7.36 5.05
N ILE A 210 -5.78 6.29 4.27
CA ILE A 210 -7.01 5.48 4.22
C ILE A 210 -7.30 4.86 5.60
N LEU A 211 -6.29 4.33 6.29
CA LEU A 211 -6.44 3.76 7.64
C LEU A 211 -6.77 4.83 8.70
N LEU A 212 -6.34 6.08 8.51
CA LEU A 212 -6.75 7.24 9.33
C LEU A 212 -8.15 7.77 9.01
N THR A 213 -8.68 7.49 7.81
CA THR A 213 -9.96 8.04 7.35
C THR A 213 -11.16 7.72 8.25
N PRO A 214 -11.26 6.60 9.01
CA PRO A 214 -12.36 6.39 9.96
C PRO A 214 -12.46 7.48 11.03
N ILE A 215 -11.36 8.16 11.40
CA ILE A 215 -11.40 9.33 12.30
C ILE A 215 -12.19 10.47 11.64
N VAL A 216 -11.94 10.74 10.36
CA VAL A 216 -12.65 11.75 9.58
C VAL A 216 -14.13 11.38 9.45
N ILE A 217 -14.44 10.11 9.17
CA ILE A 217 -15.83 9.64 9.07
C ILE A 217 -16.56 9.75 10.41
N TYR A 218 -15.91 9.40 11.51
CA TYR A 218 -16.46 9.56 12.86
C TYR A 218 -16.78 11.02 13.17
N LEU A 219 -15.84 11.93 12.90
CA LEU A 219 -16.03 13.37 13.12
C LEU A 219 -17.09 13.96 12.17
N LEU A 220 -17.15 13.50 10.92
CA LEU A 220 -18.20 13.85 9.96
C LEU A 220 -19.58 13.46 10.49
N ILE A 221 -19.76 12.21 10.93
CA ILE A 221 -21.04 11.73 11.45
C ILE A 221 -21.48 12.60 12.63
N ASN A 222 -20.59 12.78 13.60
CA ASN A 222 -20.89 13.58 14.79
C ASN A 222 -21.14 15.06 14.44
N TYR A 223 -20.38 15.66 13.52
CA TYR A 223 -20.60 17.04 13.09
C TYR A 223 -21.98 17.24 12.45
N VAL A 224 -22.38 16.33 11.56
CA VAL A 224 -23.63 16.44 10.79
C VAL A 224 -24.87 16.18 11.67
N THR A 225 -24.76 15.30 12.66
CA THR A 225 -25.87 14.95 13.57
C THR A 225 -25.90 15.75 14.87
N SER A 226 -24.86 16.54 15.16
CA SER A 226 -24.85 17.37 16.37
C SER A 226 -25.98 18.40 16.34
N PRO A 227 -26.75 18.54 17.42
CA PRO A 227 -27.62 19.71 17.58
C PRO A 227 -26.76 20.98 17.63
N THR A 228 -27.32 22.12 17.19
CA THR A 228 -26.71 23.44 17.38
C THR A 228 -26.42 23.64 18.87
N ASP A 229 -25.13 23.64 19.22
CA ASP A 229 -24.67 23.50 20.60
C ASP A 229 -24.73 24.84 21.34
N ILE A 230 -24.85 24.82 22.67
CA ILE A 230 -24.86 26.05 23.50
C ILE A 230 -23.50 26.78 23.34
N PHE A 231 -22.41 26.06 23.06
CA PHE A 231 -21.11 26.66 22.75
C PHE A 231 -21.08 27.44 21.43
N GLU A 232 -21.94 27.13 20.45
CA GLU A 232 -22.07 27.92 19.22
C GLU A 232 -22.63 29.31 19.48
N THR A 233 -23.27 29.53 20.65
CA THR A 233 -23.72 30.86 21.08
C THR A 233 -22.60 31.72 21.69
N ARG A 234 -21.44 31.14 22.04
CA ARG A 234 -20.28 31.88 22.60
C ARG A 234 -19.06 31.92 21.69
N PHE A 235 -18.83 30.88 20.88
CA PHE A 235 -17.73 30.81 19.93
C PHE A 235 -18.25 30.36 18.55
N PRO A 236 -17.71 30.88 17.44
CA PRO A 236 -18.20 30.55 16.10
C PRO A 236 -17.92 29.09 15.67
N VAL A 237 -17.11 28.32 16.43
CA VAL A 237 -16.72 26.94 16.09
C VAL A 237 -16.81 26.05 17.33
N SER A 238 -17.60 24.96 17.26
CA SER A 238 -17.66 23.95 18.32
C SER A 238 -16.37 23.13 18.41
N ALA A 239 -16.06 22.52 19.55
CA ALA A 239 -14.86 21.69 19.70
C ALA A 239 -14.82 20.52 18.69
N ALA A 240 -15.96 19.91 18.42
CA ALA A 240 -16.10 18.88 17.38
C ALA A 240 -15.88 19.46 15.97
N GLY A 241 -16.39 20.66 15.68
CA GLY A 241 -16.14 21.37 14.42
C GLY A 241 -14.67 21.76 14.24
N GLY A 242 -13.99 22.19 15.31
CA GLY A 242 -12.57 22.52 15.30
C GLY A 242 -11.70 21.28 15.08
N ALA A 243 -11.97 20.19 15.79
CA ALA A 243 -11.31 18.90 15.57
C ALA A 243 -11.54 18.37 14.15
N PHE A 244 -12.76 18.52 13.63
CA PHE A 244 -13.08 18.14 12.26
C PHE A 244 -12.32 18.99 11.23
N GLY A 245 -12.28 20.31 11.39
CA GLY A 245 -11.47 21.19 10.54
C GLY A 245 -9.97 20.85 10.59
N LEU A 246 -9.43 20.60 11.78
CA LEU A 246 -8.03 20.23 11.96
C LEU A 246 -7.69 18.95 11.19
N ILE A 247 -8.48 17.87 11.35
CA ILE A 247 -8.20 16.61 10.67
C ILE A 247 -8.37 16.72 9.15
N LEU A 248 -9.30 17.55 8.66
CA LEU A 248 -9.47 17.80 7.22
C LEU A 248 -8.25 18.51 6.63
N GLY A 249 -7.71 19.51 7.32
CA GLY A 249 -6.47 20.16 6.91
C GLY A 249 -5.27 19.22 6.95
N ALA A 250 -5.16 18.42 8.02
CA ALA A 250 -4.09 17.44 8.17
C ALA A 250 -4.13 16.37 7.07
N LEU A 251 -5.31 15.86 6.70
CA LEU A 251 -5.47 14.82 5.69
C LEU A 251 -4.80 15.17 4.34
N VAL A 252 -4.85 16.44 3.94
CA VAL A 252 -4.19 16.95 2.72
C VAL A 252 -2.68 16.76 2.80
N LEU A 253 -2.09 16.96 3.99
CA LEU A 253 -0.66 16.81 4.25
C LEU A 253 -0.23 15.34 4.35
N TYR A 254 -1.15 14.44 4.69
CA TYR A 254 -0.88 13.00 4.66
C TYR A 254 -0.93 12.47 3.23
N HIS A 255 -2.01 12.73 2.49
CA HIS A 255 -2.08 12.36 1.08
C HIS A 255 -3.11 13.18 0.27
N PRO A 256 -2.68 14.00 -0.71
CA PRO A 256 -3.58 14.81 -1.52
C PRO A 256 -4.63 14.03 -2.30
N GLN A 257 -4.30 12.85 -2.85
CA GLN A 257 -5.28 12.04 -3.59
C GLN A 257 -6.40 11.54 -2.66
N GLN A 258 -6.08 11.19 -1.41
CA GLN A 258 -7.10 10.70 -0.48
C GLN A 258 -7.97 11.86 0.02
N ALA A 259 -7.40 13.05 0.16
CA ALA A 259 -8.18 14.27 0.37
C ALA A 259 -9.13 14.54 -0.80
N SER A 260 -8.68 14.39 -2.06
CA SER A 260 -9.55 14.52 -3.25
C SER A 260 -10.71 13.51 -3.25
N ASN A 261 -10.46 12.26 -2.84
CA ASN A 261 -11.52 11.27 -2.69
C ASN A 261 -12.59 11.71 -1.67
N LEU A 262 -12.18 12.31 -0.55
CA LEU A 262 -13.11 12.87 0.43
C LEU A 262 -13.79 14.15 -0.07
N VAL A 263 -13.14 14.98 -0.89
CA VAL A 263 -13.79 16.11 -1.57
C VAL A 263 -14.95 15.62 -2.43
N VAL A 264 -14.77 14.57 -3.24
CA VAL A 264 -15.85 13.99 -4.05
C VAL A 264 -17.00 13.51 -3.16
N LEU A 265 -16.70 12.82 -2.06
CA LEU A 265 -17.71 12.38 -1.09
C LEU A 265 -18.44 13.58 -0.45
N PHE A 266 -17.73 14.62 -0.04
CA PHE A 266 -18.28 15.77 0.68
C PHE A 266 -19.11 16.68 -0.23
N ILE A 267 -18.68 16.88 -1.48
CA ILE A 267 -19.49 17.53 -2.52
C ILE A 267 -20.78 16.74 -2.74
N THR A 268 -20.70 15.41 -2.81
CA THR A 268 -21.88 14.56 -2.99
C THR A 268 -22.85 14.71 -1.82
N ILE A 269 -22.37 14.63 -0.58
CA ILE A 269 -23.19 14.80 0.64
C ILE A 269 -23.81 16.20 0.69
N SER A 270 -23.02 17.23 0.39
CA SER A 270 -23.49 18.62 0.30
C SER A 270 -24.59 18.78 -0.75
N GLY A 271 -24.41 18.19 -1.93
CA GLY A 271 -25.44 18.20 -2.99
C GLY A 271 -26.74 17.52 -2.53
N VAL A 272 -26.64 16.38 -1.84
CA VAL A 272 -27.81 15.70 -1.25
C VAL A 272 -28.51 16.59 -0.22
N GLN A 273 -27.76 17.23 0.69
CA GLN A 273 -28.31 18.16 1.67
C GLN A 273 -29.03 19.33 1.00
N PHE A 274 -28.42 19.93 -0.03
CA PHE A 274 -29.01 21.02 -0.79
C PHE A 274 -30.33 20.62 -1.46
N ILE A 275 -30.34 19.49 -2.18
CA ILE A 275 -31.55 18.97 -2.85
C ILE A 275 -32.66 18.69 -1.83
N TYR A 276 -32.36 18.02 -0.72
CA TYR A 276 -33.37 17.70 0.29
C TYR A 276 -33.88 18.96 1.02
N ARG A 277 -33.04 19.95 1.29
CA ARG A 277 -33.50 21.23 1.88
C ARG A 277 -34.43 22.00 0.95
N THR A 278 -34.17 21.95 -0.36
CA THR A 278 -35.00 22.65 -1.37
C THR A 278 -36.32 21.92 -1.63
N PHE A 279 -36.30 20.60 -1.82
CA PHE A 279 -37.47 19.84 -2.28
C PHE A 279 -38.18 19.04 -1.19
N ARG A 280 -37.52 18.77 -0.05
CA ARG A 280 -38.05 17.98 1.07
C ARG A 280 -37.64 18.60 2.43
N PRO A 281 -38.03 19.85 2.71
CA PRO A 281 -37.56 20.58 3.90
C PRO A 281 -37.93 19.91 5.23
N ASN A 282 -39.00 19.11 5.25
CA ASN A 282 -39.43 18.36 6.44
C ASN A 282 -38.71 17.01 6.62
N SER A 283 -37.65 16.74 5.84
CA SER A 283 -36.89 15.50 5.95
C SER A 283 -35.78 15.61 6.98
N ARG A 284 -35.40 14.46 7.58
CA ARG A 284 -34.30 14.43 8.54
C ARG A 284 -32.96 14.95 7.96
N ILE A 285 -32.72 14.69 6.68
CA ILE A 285 -31.54 15.19 5.95
C ILE A 285 -31.50 16.72 5.90
N ALA A 286 -32.65 17.39 5.85
CA ALA A 286 -32.73 18.84 5.81
C ALA A 286 -32.41 19.47 7.17
N GLU A 287 -32.72 18.78 8.27
CA GLU A 287 -32.44 19.20 9.64
C GLU A 287 -30.96 19.08 10.03
N HIS A 288 -30.22 18.15 9.42
CA HIS A 288 -28.80 17.96 9.67
C HIS A 288 -27.96 19.22 9.42
N LYS A 289 -26.86 19.38 10.17
CA LYS A 289 -25.92 20.50 9.98
C LYS A 289 -25.30 20.45 8.58
N PRO A 290 -25.24 21.58 7.84
CA PRO A 290 -24.74 21.58 6.47
C PRO A 290 -23.23 21.33 6.41
N LEU A 291 -22.81 20.56 5.41
CA LEU A 291 -21.40 20.22 5.15
C LEU A 291 -20.71 21.23 4.20
N TYR A 292 -21.39 22.29 3.76
CA TYR A 292 -20.86 23.23 2.76
C TYR A 292 -19.53 23.86 3.20
N ALA A 293 -19.46 24.41 4.42
CA ALA A 293 -18.25 25.07 4.91
C ALA A 293 -17.07 24.10 5.08
N PRO A 294 -17.21 22.93 5.72
CA PRO A 294 -16.15 21.91 5.73
C PRO A 294 -15.74 21.44 4.33
N THR A 295 -16.68 21.33 3.39
CA THR A 295 -16.39 20.96 1.99
C THR A 295 -15.51 22.02 1.32
N LEU A 296 -15.91 23.30 1.41
CA LEU A 296 -15.13 24.42 0.87
C LEU A 296 -13.77 24.56 1.56
N PHE A 297 -13.70 24.31 2.87
CA PHE A 297 -12.44 24.30 3.61
C PHE A 297 -11.48 23.22 3.10
N LEU A 298 -11.96 21.97 2.95
CA LEU A 298 -11.14 20.88 2.42
C LEU A 298 -10.68 21.14 0.98
N ILE A 299 -11.56 21.69 0.13
CA ILE A 299 -11.21 22.13 -1.23
C ILE A 299 -10.13 23.21 -1.17
N GLY A 300 -10.32 24.24 -0.34
CA GLY A 300 -9.36 25.33 -0.16
C GLY A 300 -7.99 24.84 0.30
N CYS A 301 -7.93 23.99 1.32
CA CYS A 301 -6.69 23.38 1.78
C CYS A 301 -6.01 22.55 0.68
N SER A 302 -6.79 21.74 -0.05
CA SER A 302 -6.27 20.93 -1.17
C SER A 302 -5.71 21.80 -2.30
N MET A 303 -6.42 22.89 -2.65
CA MET A 303 -5.97 23.84 -3.67
C MET A 303 -4.70 24.55 -3.24
N VAL A 304 -4.67 25.11 -2.02
CA VAL A 304 -3.50 25.82 -1.48
C VAL A 304 -2.27 24.90 -1.43
N TRP A 305 -2.43 23.66 -0.98
CA TRP A 305 -1.32 22.69 -0.95
C TRP A 305 -0.86 22.26 -2.35
N GLY A 306 -1.77 22.23 -3.32
CA GLY A 306 -1.48 21.85 -4.70
C GLY A 306 -0.73 22.89 -5.53
N ILE A 307 -0.74 24.18 -5.13
CA ILE A 307 -0.09 25.26 -5.87
C ILE A 307 1.41 24.98 -6.03
N GLY A 308 1.90 25.01 -7.28
CA GLY A 308 3.32 24.92 -7.60
C GLY A 308 3.93 23.51 -7.47
N ARG A 309 3.13 22.47 -7.21
CA ARG A 309 3.65 21.10 -7.05
C ARG A 309 3.64 20.30 -8.35
N SER A 310 4.82 20.07 -8.92
CA SER A 310 5.01 19.28 -10.16
C SER A 310 4.43 17.87 -10.08
N ARG A 311 4.56 17.18 -8.94
CA ARG A 311 4.00 15.83 -8.76
C ARG A 311 2.48 15.77 -8.93
N LEU A 312 1.76 16.81 -8.49
CA LEU A 312 0.31 16.89 -8.69
C LEU A 312 -0.03 17.12 -10.16
N ASN A 313 0.68 18.03 -10.82
CA ASN A 313 0.48 18.31 -12.25
C ASN A 313 0.76 17.05 -13.09
N ASN A 314 1.86 16.35 -12.82
CA ASN A 314 2.20 15.11 -13.51
C ASN A 314 1.12 14.02 -13.34
N ALA A 315 0.53 13.91 -12.14
CA ALA A 315 -0.56 12.97 -11.89
C ALA A 315 -1.84 13.35 -12.67
N LEU A 316 -2.18 14.65 -12.71
CA LEU A 316 -3.31 15.15 -13.49
C LEU A 316 -3.09 14.95 -15.01
N ASP A 317 -1.88 15.21 -15.49
CA ASP A 317 -1.51 15.01 -16.90
C ASP A 317 -1.56 13.53 -17.29
N ALA A 318 -1.09 12.63 -16.41
CA ALA A 318 -1.18 11.19 -16.63
C ALA A 318 -2.65 10.73 -16.72
N VAL A 319 -3.50 11.16 -15.79
CA VAL A 319 -4.94 10.82 -15.77
C VAL A 319 -5.64 11.34 -17.03
N THR A 320 -5.40 12.60 -17.42
CA THR A 320 -6.06 13.21 -18.58
C THR A 320 -5.61 12.56 -19.89
N ARG A 321 -4.32 12.23 -20.03
CA ARG A 321 -3.79 11.51 -21.18
C ARG A 321 -4.42 10.12 -21.33
N GLU A 322 -4.54 9.38 -20.24
CA GLU A 322 -5.09 8.02 -20.26
C GLU A 322 -6.60 8.02 -20.52
N LEU A 323 -7.34 8.95 -19.90
CA LEU A 323 -8.76 9.13 -20.17
C LEU A 323 -9.03 9.55 -21.63
N SER A 324 -8.22 10.47 -22.18
CA SER A 324 -8.35 10.89 -23.58
C SER A 324 -8.00 9.76 -24.56
N SER A 325 -6.97 8.96 -24.26
CA SER A 325 -6.64 7.76 -25.05
C SER A 325 -7.78 6.74 -25.06
N PHE A 326 -8.38 6.47 -23.88
CA PHE A 326 -9.54 5.59 -23.76
C PHE A 326 -10.74 6.09 -24.58
N LEU A 327 -11.08 7.37 -24.48
CA LEU A 327 -12.24 7.96 -25.17
C LEU A 327 -12.07 8.08 -26.69
N THR A 328 -10.84 8.20 -27.18
CA THR A 328 -10.53 8.37 -28.61
C THR A 328 -10.26 7.04 -29.33
N GLY A 329 -10.34 5.90 -28.62
CA GLY A 329 -10.11 4.58 -29.21
C GLY A 329 -8.64 4.29 -29.56
N GLY A 330 -7.70 5.11 -29.08
CA GLY A 330 -6.26 4.97 -29.32
C GLY A 330 -5.54 3.94 -28.43
N GLY A 331 -6.28 3.16 -27.63
CA GLY A 331 -5.70 2.21 -26.69
C GLY A 331 -5.22 0.91 -27.35
N SER A 332 -4.07 0.94 -28.03
CA SER A 332 -3.48 -0.25 -28.67
C SER A 332 -2.79 -1.25 -27.72
N ASP A 333 -2.76 -1.00 -26.40
CA ASP A 333 -2.14 -1.90 -25.40
C ASP A 333 -3.07 -2.24 -24.22
N LEU A 334 -4.38 -2.03 -24.39
CA LEU A 334 -5.40 -2.31 -23.38
C LEU A 334 -5.50 -3.81 -23.11
N GLY A 335 -4.74 -4.28 -22.12
CA GLY A 335 -4.71 -5.68 -21.69
C GLY A 335 -3.39 -6.40 -21.93
N ALA A 336 -2.42 -5.82 -22.65
CA ALA A 336 -1.10 -6.44 -22.82
C ALA A 336 -0.37 -6.59 -21.47
N GLY A 337 -0.42 -5.54 -20.64
CA GLY A 337 0.09 -5.58 -19.26
C GLY A 337 -0.59 -6.63 -18.40
N THR A 338 -1.94 -6.64 -18.37
CA THR A 338 -2.73 -7.62 -17.62
C THR A 338 -2.54 -9.04 -18.14
N ALA A 339 -2.41 -9.24 -19.45
CA ALA A 339 -2.14 -10.54 -20.07
C ALA A 339 -0.73 -11.04 -19.72
N SER A 340 0.28 -10.16 -19.70
CA SER A 340 1.65 -10.50 -19.30
C SER A 340 1.78 -10.84 -17.81
N GLN A 341 1.03 -10.14 -16.95
CA GLN A 341 0.94 -10.46 -15.52
C GLN A 341 0.16 -11.75 -15.30
N GLY A 342 -0.93 -11.95 -16.03
CA GLY A 342 -1.73 -13.17 -16.00
C GLY A 342 -0.93 -14.40 -16.45
N SER A 343 -0.13 -14.28 -17.51
CA SER A 343 0.75 -15.36 -17.97
C SER A 343 1.86 -15.67 -16.97
N SER A 344 2.44 -14.63 -16.33
CA SER A 344 3.45 -14.80 -15.28
C SER A 344 2.86 -15.49 -14.05
N LEU A 345 1.65 -15.15 -13.64
CA LEU A 345 0.94 -15.79 -12.53
C LEU A 345 0.64 -17.27 -12.82
N VAL A 346 0.17 -17.58 -14.03
CA VAL A 346 -0.06 -18.97 -14.47
C VAL A 346 1.25 -19.76 -14.51
N ALA A 347 2.33 -19.15 -15.01
CA ALA A 347 3.65 -19.78 -15.01
C ALA A 347 4.18 -20.02 -13.59
N ALA A 348 3.80 -19.20 -12.62
CA ALA A 348 4.12 -19.41 -11.20
C ALA A 348 3.26 -20.49 -10.51
N GLY A 349 2.30 -21.08 -11.24
CA GLY A 349 1.39 -22.10 -10.72
C GLY A 349 0.11 -21.56 -10.10
N GLY A 350 -0.17 -20.25 -10.25
CA GLY A 350 -1.37 -19.60 -9.74
C GLY A 350 -2.47 -19.40 -10.78
N SER A 351 -3.59 -18.83 -10.35
CA SER A 351 -4.64 -18.35 -11.25
C SER A 351 -5.24 -17.03 -10.79
N ILE A 352 -5.73 -16.21 -11.73
CA ILE A 352 -6.38 -14.93 -11.42
C ILE A 352 -7.59 -15.11 -10.49
N PRO A 353 -8.52 -16.06 -10.73
CA PRO A 353 -9.67 -16.25 -9.85
C PRO A 353 -9.27 -16.67 -8.43
N GLU A 354 -8.24 -17.50 -8.30
CA GLU A 354 -7.70 -17.89 -7.00
C GLU A 354 -7.13 -16.69 -6.26
N LEU A 355 -6.22 -15.94 -6.87
CA LEU A 355 -5.62 -14.76 -6.25
C LEU A 355 -6.68 -13.71 -5.88
N PHE A 356 -7.66 -13.50 -6.76
CA PHE A 356 -8.79 -12.62 -6.50
C PHE A 356 -9.62 -13.08 -5.30
N LEU A 357 -9.90 -14.38 -5.18
CA LEU A 357 -10.65 -14.92 -4.04
C LEU A 357 -9.84 -14.83 -2.73
N LYS A 358 -8.53 -15.05 -2.78
CA LYS A 358 -7.63 -14.89 -1.62
C LYS A 358 -7.68 -13.46 -1.09
N LEU A 359 -7.56 -12.47 -1.98
CA LEU A 359 -7.47 -11.06 -1.61
C LEU A 359 -8.84 -10.42 -1.32
N PHE A 360 -9.86 -10.74 -2.12
CA PHE A 360 -11.14 -10.04 -2.09
C PHE A 360 -12.30 -10.91 -1.60
N GLY A 361 -12.11 -12.19 -1.28
CA GLY A 361 -13.20 -13.08 -0.87
C GLY A 361 -14.02 -12.55 0.31
N VAL A 362 -13.34 -12.11 1.38
CA VAL A 362 -14.00 -11.49 2.54
C VAL A 362 -14.59 -10.12 2.17
N SER A 363 -13.84 -9.33 1.40
CA SER A 363 -14.26 -8.00 0.93
C SER A 363 -15.55 -8.05 0.09
N ILE A 364 -15.73 -9.06 -0.77
CA ILE A 364 -16.93 -9.27 -1.58
C ILE A 364 -18.15 -9.50 -0.69
N VAL A 365 -18.01 -10.25 0.41
CA VAL A 365 -19.12 -10.46 1.35
C VAL A 365 -19.57 -9.13 1.96
N PHE A 366 -18.64 -8.29 2.39
CA PHE A 366 -18.97 -6.97 2.95
C PHE A 366 -19.49 -5.98 1.91
N ALA A 367 -18.94 -6.00 0.70
CA ALA A 367 -19.45 -5.21 -0.42
C ALA A 367 -20.88 -5.63 -0.79
N ALA A 368 -21.18 -6.94 -0.82
CA ALA A 368 -22.53 -7.44 -1.06
C ALA A 368 -23.50 -7.05 0.05
N LEU A 369 -23.10 -7.20 1.32
CA LEU A 369 -23.89 -6.77 2.48
C LEU A 369 -24.18 -5.26 2.45
N ALA A 370 -23.16 -4.44 2.15
CA ALA A 370 -23.31 -3.01 1.98
C ALA A 370 -24.25 -2.68 0.80
N GLY A 371 -24.08 -3.35 -0.34
CA GLY A 371 -24.93 -3.20 -1.52
C GLY A 371 -26.41 -3.52 -1.24
N LEU A 372 -26.69 -4.60 -0.51
CA LEU A 372 -28.06 -4.93 -0.08
C LEU A 372 -28.65 -3.83 0.81
N LEU A 373 -27.88 -3.30 1.77
CA LEU A 373 -28.32 -2.19 2.61
C LEU A 373 -28.56 -0.92 1.78
N MET A 374 -27.67 -0.61 0.84
CA MET A 374 -27.81 0.53 -0.08
C MET A 374 -29.09 0.42 -0.91
N LEU A 375 -29.42 -0.76 -1.44
CA LEU A 375 -30.68 -1.00 -2.16
C LEU A 375 -31.88 -0.70 -1.26
N THR A 376 -31.91 -1.20 -0.02
CA THR A 376 -33.00 -0.90 0.92
C THR A 376 -33.12 0.59 1.25
N SER A 377 -31.99 1.32 1.28
CA SER A 377 -31.92 2.76 1.48
C SER A 377 -32.54 3.56 0.34
N ILE A 378 -32.20 3.20 -0.90
CA ILE A 378 -32.69 3.86 -2.11
C ILE A 378 -34.21 3.74 -2.21
N PHE A 379 -34.77 2.56 -1.92
CA PHE A 379 -36.21 2.33 -1.94
C PHE A 379 -36.96 2.88 -0.70
N GLY A 380 -36.27 3.57 0.22
CA GLY A 380 -36.89 4.15 1.42
C GLY A 380 -37.47 3.12 2.38
N ARG A 381 -36.94 1.88 2.36
CA ARG A 381 -37.43 0.76 3.17
C ARG A 381 -36.64 0.58 4.47
N LEU A 382 -35.71 1.48 4.77
CA LEU A 382 -35.00 1.52 6.05
C LEU A 382 -35.99 1.90 7.16
N ARG A 383 -36.09 1.06 8.20
CA ARG A 383 -36.96 1.26 9.37
C ARG A 383 -36.15 1.62 10.63
N ASP A 384 -34.99 2.24 10.46
CA ASP A 384 -34.11 2.64 11.56
C ASP A 384 -34.45 4.03 12.09
N ALA A 385 -33.73 4.44 13.14
CA ALA A 385 -33.74 5.82 13.59
C ALA A 385 -33.54 6.78 12.39
N PRO A 386 -34.25 7.93 12.36
CA PRO A 386 -34.19 8.87 11.24
C PRO A 386 -32.76 9.28 10.86
N ASP A 387 -31.90 9.51 11.86
CA ASP A 387 -30.48 9.83 11.65
C ASP A 387 -29.71 8.71 10.96
N THR A 388 -29.88 7.46 11.42
CA THR A 388 -29.26 6.29 10.80
C THR A 388 -29.66 6.16 9.34
N SER A 389 -30.95 6.32 9.03
CA SER A 389 -31.46 6.22 7.67
C SER A 389 -30.90 7.34 6.76
N ALA A 390 -30.78 8.56 7.29
CA ALA A 390 -30.19 9.69 6.58
C ALA A 390 -28.69 9.50 6.32
N LEU A 391 -27.91 9.06 7.31
CA LEU A 391 -26.48 8.80 7.19
C LEU A 391 -26.19 7.64 6.22
N VAL A 392 -26.94 6.54 6.31
CA VAL A 392 -26.84 5.43 5.34
C VAL A 392 -27.11 5.95 3.92
N LYS A 393 -28.08 6.84 3.75
CA LYS A 393 -28.38 7.46 2.44
C LYS A 393 -27.24 8.36 1.94
N TYR A 394 -26.58 9.15 2.79
CA TYR A 394 -25.39 9.91 2.41
C TYR A 394 -24.28 9.01 1.87
N PHE A 395 -23.90 7.97 2.62
CA PHE A 395 -22.86 7.04 2.17
C PHE A 395 -23.29 6.21 0.96
N THR A 396 -24.58 5.88 0.84
CA THR A 396 -25.12 5.18 -0.34
C THR A 396 -24.93 6.02 -1.59
N ILE A 397 -25.38 7.29 -1.58
CA ILE A 397 -25.25 8.18 -2.74
C ILE A 397 -23.77 8.51 -2.99
N GLY A 398 -22.98 8.69 -1.92
CA GLY A 398 -21.53 8.85 -1.99
C GLY A 398 -20.84 7.70 -2.72
N LEU A 399 -21.16 6.44 -2.38
CA LEU A 399 -20.62 5.27 -3.07
C LEU A 399 -21.11 5.13 -4.51
N VAL A 400 -22.38 5.48 -4.79
CA VAL A 400 -22.92 5.52 -6.16
C VAL A 400 -22.15 6.51 -7.04
N VAL A 401 -21.57 7.57 -6.47
CA VAL A 401 -20.71 8.52 -7.19
C VAL A 401 -19.24 8.05 -7.21
N LEU A 402 -18.71 7.57 -6.08
CA LEU A 402 -17.31 7.16 -5.95
C LEU A 402 -16.96 5.93 -6.78
N ILE A 403 -17.87 4.96 -6.95
CA ILE A 403 -17.61 3.74 -7.73
C ILE A 403 -17.39 4.08 -9.21
N PRO A 404 -18.29 4.79 -9.93
CA PRO A 404 -18.04 5.24 -11.29
C PRO A 404 -16.81 6.13 -11.42
N TYR A 405 -16.60 7.05 -10.47
CA TYR A 405 -15.39 7.87 -10.41
C TYR A 405 -14.13 7.01 -10.36
N SER A 406 -14.14 5.94 -9.57
CA SER A 406 -13.01 5.01 -9.46
C SER A 406 -12.80 4.22 -10.76
N LEU A 407 -13.89 3.77 -11.39
CA LEU A 407 -13.84 3.01 -12.64
C LEU A 407 -13.20 3.80 -13.80
N ALA A 408 -13.26 5.13 -13.76
CA ALA A 408 -12.57 5.97 -14.74
C ALA A 408 -11.03 5.77 -14.74
N PHE A 409 -10.46 5.30 -13.62
CA PHE A 409 -9.03 5.01 -13.48
C PHE A 409 -8.69 3.53 -13.69
N TYR A 410 -9.67 2.66 -13.97
CA TYR A 410 -9.44 1.22 -14.08
C TYR A 410 -8.54 0.84 -15.28
N VAL A 411 -8.37 1.76 -16.23
CA VAL A 411 -7.77 1.49 -17.53
C VAL A 411 -6.28 1.87 -17.55
N GLY A 412 -5.47 0.98 -18.15
CA GLY A 412 -4.08 1.27 -18.51
C GLY A 412 -3.12 1.33 -17.33
N SER A 413 -2.10 2.18 -17.47
CA SER A 413 -1.02 2.37 -16.49
C SER A 413 -1.48 2.98 -15.16
N VAL A 414 -2.74 3.44 -15.10
CA VAL A 414 -3.32 4.19 -13.97
C VAL A 414 -4.24 3.30 -13.10
N SER A 415 -4.36 2.01 -13.43
CA SER A 415 -5.17 1.03 -12.68
C SER A 415 -4.85 0.93 -11.19
N GLU A 416 -3.63 1.28 -10.78
CA GLU A 416 -3.26 1.41 -9.36
C GLU A 416 -4.13 2.46 -8.62
N LEU A 417 -4.48 3.57 -9.28
CA LEU A 417 -5.38 4.60 -8.72
C LEU A 417 -6.79 4.05 -8.47
N PHE A 418 -7.27 3.12 -9.31
CA PHE A 418 -8.52 2.43 -9.05
C PHE A 418 -8.44 1.63 -7.74
N PHE A 419 -7.39 0.81 -7.54
CA PHE A 419 -7.25 -0.01 -6.34
C PHE A 419 -6.99 0.81 -5.07
N ARG A 420 -6.37 1.99 -5.18
CA ARG A 420 -6.30 3.00 -4.11
C ARG A 420 -7.70 3.42 -3.66
N ASN A 421 -8.60 3.73 -4.61
CA ASN A 421 -9.97 4.12 -4.30
C ASN A 421 -10.82 2.95 -3.80
N VAL A 422 -10.56 1.72 -4.27
CA VAL A 422 -11.18 0.50 -3.72
C VAL A 422 -10.91 0.39 -2.22
N GLY A 423 -9.72 0.76 -1.73
CA GLY A 423 -9.41 0.79 -0.30
C GLY A 423 -10.38 1.68 0.49
N LEU A 424 -10.66 2.91 0.02
CA LEU A 424 -11.67 3.79 0.63
C LEU A 424 -13.09 3.23 0.52
N ILE A 425 -13.46 2.68 -0.64
CA ILE A 425 -14.78 2.06 -0.85
C ILE A 425 -14.96 0.91 0.14
N MET A 426 -13.94 0.09 0.36
CA MET A 426 -13.97 -1.03 1.30
C MET A 426 -14.04 -0.57 2.75
N LEU A 427 -13.43 0.56 3.11
CA LEU A 427 -13.62 1.19 4.42
C LEU A 427 -15.11 1.51 4.65
N ILE A 428 -15.77 2.22 3.72
CA ILE A 428 -17.18 2.58 3.85
C ILE A 428 -18.06 1.31 3.82
N SER A 429 -17.70 0.33 2.97
CA SER A 429 -18.39 -0.96 2.87
C SER A 429 -18.25 -1.79 4.15
N THR A 430 -17.15 -1.65 4.89
CA THR A 430 -16.99 -2.28 6.21
C THR A 430 -18.03 -1.73 7.20
N ILE A 431 -18.21 -0.41 7.23
CA ILE A 431 -19.19 0.26 8.10
C ILE A 431 -20.62 -0.15 7.72
N LEU A 432 -21.00 0.03 6.44
CA LEU A 432 -22.35 -0.27 5.96
C LEU A 432 -22.65 -1.79 5.99
N GLY A 433 -21.69 -2.61 5.56
CA GLY A 433 -21.79 -4.06 5.59
C GLY A 433 -21.96 -4.61 7.00
N THR A 434 -21.33 -3.99 8.00
CA THR A 434 -21.56 -4.36 9.41
C THR A 434 -22.96 -4.00 9.89
N ILE A 435 -23.47 -2.81 9.53
CA ILE A 435 -24.85 -2.43 9.85
C ILE A 435 -25.84 -3.42 9.22
N ALA A 436 -25.59 -3.83 7.97
CA ALA A 436 -26.38 -4.85 7.29
C ALA A 436 -26.30 -6.20 8.00
N LEU A 437 -25.08 -6.66 8.32
CA LEU A 437 -24.82 -7.92 9.02
C LEU A 437 -25.56 -7.97 10.36
N TYR A 438 -25.50 -6.90 11.15
CA TYR A 438 -26.22 -6.80 12.41
C TYR A 438 -27.73 -6.99 12.23
N ARG A 439 -28.33 -6.37 11.21
CA ARG A 439 -29.77 -6.53 10.91
C ARG A 439 -30.11 -7.97 10.55
N TYR A 440 -29.32 -8.61 9.69
CA TYR A 440 -29.57 -9.98 9.28
C TYR A 440 -29.43 -10.95 10.46
N ILE A 441 -28.42 -10.78 11.31
CA ILE A 441 -28.26 -11.58 12.53
C ILE A 441 -29.46 -11.38 13.47
N THR A 442 -29.91 -10.15 13.64
CA THR A 442 -31.06 -9.83 14.51
C THR A 442 -32.34 -10.44 13.96
N GLY A 443 -32.63 -10.27 12.67
CA GLY A 443 -33.81 -10.86 12.02
C GLY A 443 -33.79 -12.39 12.00
N LEU A 444 -32.62 -13.01 11.77
CA LEU A 444 -32.47 -14.46 11.88
C LEU A 444 -32.74 -14.96 13.30
N SER A 445 -32.38 -14.19 14.33
CA SER A 445 -32.64 -14.53 15.73
C SER A 445 -34.12 -14.46 16.12
N GLU A 446 -34.98 -13.88 15.28
CA GLU A 446 -36.43 -13.92 15.45
C GLU A 446 -37.04 -15.25 14.96
N ILE A 447 -36.36 -15.95 14.04
CA ILE A 447 -36.86 -17.17 13.39
C ILE A 447 -36.13 -18.42 13.90
N LEU A 448 -34.84 -18.30 14.23
CA LEU A 448 -33.98 -19.40 14.67
C LEU A 448 -33.58 -19.24 16.14
N PRO A 449 -33.19 -20.34 16.82
CA PRO A 449 -32.67 -20.25 18.19
C PRO A 449 -31.46 -19.32 18.25
N GLY A 450 -31.55 -18.25 19.05
CA GLY A 450 -30.49 -17.24 19.13
C GLY A 450 -29.11 -17.78 19.52
N GLY A 451 -29.05 -18.90 20.25
CA GLY A 451 -27.80 -19.62 20.52
C GLY A 451 -27.13 -20.18 19.26
N ALA A 452 -27.91 -20.77 18.35
CA ALA A 452 -27.42 -21.29 17.08
C ALA A 452 -26.94 -20.16 16.16
N VAL A 453 -27.71 -19.06 16.07
CA VAL A 453 -27.31 -17.88 15.29
C VAL A 453 -25.97 -17.34 15.79
N ARG A 454 -25.82 -17.14 17.11
CA ARG A 454 -24.56 -16.66 17.70
C ARG A 454 -23.39 -17.61 17.45
N ALA A 455 -23.59 -18.92 17.60
CA ALA A 455 -22.55 -19.91 17.33
C ALA A 455 -22.09 -19.85 15.86
N THR A 456 -23.02 -19.78 14.92
CA THR A 456 -22.71 -19.62 13.50
C THR A 456 -22.00 -18.30 13.23
N THR A 457 -22.43 -17.19 13.84
CA THR A 457 -21.74 -15.89 13.71
C THR A 457 -20.30 -15.96 14.22
N VAL A 458 -20.04 -16.63 15.36
CA VAL A 458 -18.67 -16.86 15.85
C VAL A 458 -17.83 -17.58 14.79
N VAL A 459 -18.33 -18.71 14.27
CA VAL A 459 -17.60 -19.53 13.30
C VAL A 459 -17.29 -18.73 12.04
N VAL A 460 -18.29 -18.03 11.48
CA VAL A 460 -18.13 -17.22 10.27
C VAL A 460 -17.13 -16.09 10.49
N ILE A 461 -17.23 -15.35 11.60
CA ILE A 461 -16.29 -14.26 11.90
C ILE A 461 -14.87 -14.79 12.11
N VAL A 462 -14.69 -15.89 12.84
CA VAL A 462 -13.36 -16.50 13.03
C VAL A 462 -12.76 -16.94 11.69
N ILE A 463 -13.54 -17.57 10.82
CA ILE A 463 -13.08 -17.96 9.47
C ILE A 463 -12.68 -16.72 8.66
N MET A 464 -13.52 -15.68 8.64
CA MET A 464 -13.19 -14.43 7.94
C MET A 464 -11.93 -13.78 8.49
N LEU A 465 -11.72 -13.78 9.81
CA LEU A 465 -10.51 -13.25 10.43
C LEU A 465 -9.28 -14.05 10.05
N VAL A 466 -9.35 -15.38 10.02
CA VAL A 466 -8.22 -16.22 9.57
C VAL A 466 -7.88 -15.94 8.11
N LEU A 467 -8.89 -15.83 7.24
CA LEU A 467 -8.68 -15.51 5.83
C LEU A 467 -8.10 -14.10 5.63
N SER A 468 -8.60 -13.10 6.37
CA SER A 468 -8.04 -11.75 6.37
C SER A 468 -6.61 -11.69 6.90
N ILE A 469 -6.31 -12.41 7.99
CA ILE A 469 -4.96 -12.48 8.57
C ILE A 469 -3.96 -13.07 7.56
N ALA A 470 -4.35 -14.10 6.81
CA ALA A 470 -3.48 -14.76 5.83
C ALA A 470 -3.04 -13.85 4.66
N VAL A 471 -3.67 -12.68 4.52
CA VAL A 471 -3.37 -11.70 3.46
C VAL A 471 -2.97 -10.33 4.02
N VAL A 472 -2.63 -10.20 5.30
CA VAL A 472 -2.17 -8.91 5.86
C VAL A 472 -0.80 -8.50 5.28
N PHE A 473 0.14 -9.43 5.27
CA PHE A 473 1.48 -9.28 4.70
C PHE A 473 1.63 -10.03 3.36
N PRO A 474 2.49 -9.52 2.45
CA PRO A 474 3.01 -10.28 1.33
C PRO A 474 3.57 -11.65 1.72
N SER A 475 3.34 -12.64 0.87
CA SER A 475 3.91 -13.98 1.02
C SER A 475 3.74 -14.79 -0.27
N PRO A 476 4.42 -15.94 -0.40
CA PRO A 476 4.22 -16.87 -1.53
C PRO A 476 2.75 -17.28 -1.74
N TYR A 477 1.92 -17.27 -0.70
CA TYR A 477 0.48 -17.52 -0.81
C TYR A 477 -0.21 -16.56 -1.80
N LEU A 478 0.29 -15.33 -1.91
CA LEU A 478 -0.18 -14.29 -2.80
C LEU A 478 0.68 -14.13 -4.07
N PHE A 479 1.71 -14.95 -4.24
CA PHE A 479 2.73 -14.79 -5.29
C PHE A 479 3.46 -13.44 -5.22
N ILE A 480 3.67 -12.91 -4.00
CA ILE A 480 4.39 -11.66 -3.73
C ILE A 480 5.46 -11.95 -2.67
N PRO A 481 6.73 -11.55 -2.87
CA PRO A 481 7.77 -11.73 -1.86
C PRO A 481 7.49 -10.91 -0.60
N ASN A 482 8.05 -11.33 0.54
CA ASN A 482 8.03 -10.54 1.76
C ASN A 482 8.74 -9.19 1.56
N ASP A 483 8.19 -8.12 2.13
CA ASP A 483 8.72 -6.75 1.97
C ASP A 483 9.85 -6.41 2.97
N GLN A 484 10.45 -7.43 3.59
CA GLN A 484 11.48 -7.27 4.59
C GLN A 484 12.76 -6.67 4.00
N VAL A 485 13.31 -5.67 4.69
CA VAL A 485 14.65 -5.14 4.43
C VAL A 485 15.55 -5.54 5.60
N THR A 486 16.56 -6.36 5.31
CA THR A 486 17.51 -6.86 6.31
C THR A 486 18.63 -5.86 6.55
N GLU A 487 19.21 -5.88 7.75
CA GLU A 487 20.39 -5.09 8.08
C GLU A 487 21.57 -5.48 7.19
N GLY A 488 21.81 -6.79 7.00
CA GLY A 488 22.87 -7.28 6.10
C GLY A 488 22.73 -6.80 4.64
N ARG A 489 21.50 -6.69 4.12
CA ARG A 489 21.27 -6.07 2.80
C ARG A 489 21.70 -4.60 2.80
N MET A 490 21.32 -3.85 3.83
CA MET A 490 21.65 -2.42 3.94
C MET A 490 23.16 -2.20 4.07
N ASP A 491 23.82 -2.96 4.94
CA ASP A 491 25.27 -2.91 5.15
C ASP A 491 26.05 -3.29 3.90
N GLY A 492 25.56 -4.30 3.16
CA GLY A 492 26.18 -4.72 1.90
C GLY A 492 26.12 -3.63 0.83
N TYR A 493 24.99 -2.93 0.73
CA TYR A 493 24.86 -1.79 -0.19
C TYR A 493 25.67 -0.59 0.28
N ASP A 494 25.70 -0.28 1.58
CA ASP A 494 26.51 0.82 2.11
C ASP A 494 28.02 0.59 1.84
N TYR A 495 28.49 -0.63 2.03
CA TYR A 495 29.85 -1.04 1.63
C TYR A 495 30.06 -0.88 0.13
N THR A 496 29.10 -1.36 -0.69
CA THR A 496 29.18 -1.26 -2.15
C THR A 496 29.30 0.20 -2.59
N PHE A 497 28.48 1.09 -2.07
CA PHE A 497 28.45 2.50 -2.45
C PHE A 497 29.71 3.25 -1.99
N SER A 498 30.25 2.90 -0.82
CA SER A 498 31.47 3.52 -0.28
C SER A 498 32.77 3.03 -0.93
N HIS A 499 32.76 1.85 -1.57
CA HIS A 499 33.97 1.21 -2.12
C HIS A 499 33.96 1.04 -3.64
N THR A 500 32.92 1.51 -4.33
CA THR A 500 32.87 1.52 -5.80
C THR A 500 33.38 2.85 -6.37
N GLY A 501 34.11 2.76 -7.47
CA GLY A 501 34.75 3.93 -8.09
C GLY A 501 33.75 4.90 -8.70
N PRO A 502 34.12 6.17 -8.89
CA PRO A 502 33.18 7.23 -9.27
C PRO A 502 32.56 7.13 -10.68
N ASN A 503 32.98 6.17 -11.50
CA ASN A 503 32.41 5.89 -12.83
C ASN A 503 31.90 4.44 -12.91
N ALA A 504 31.59 3.83 -11.77
CA ALA A 504 31.11 2.46 -11.71
C ALA A 504 29.59 2.41 -11.56
N SER A 505 28.95 1.65 -12.44
CA SER A 505 27.49 1.43 -12.42
C SER A 505 27.18 0.19 -11.59
N VAL A 506 26.27 0.32 -10.62
CA VAL A 506 25.84 -0.78 -9.75
C VAL A 506 24.47 -1.28 -10.22
N TYR A 507 24.42 -2.55 -10.58
CA TYR A 507 23.22 -3.22 -11.09
C TYR A 507 22.64 -4.13 -10.01
N GLY A 508 21.33 -4.30 -10.03
CA GLY A 508 20.66 -5.34 -9.26
C GLY A 508 19.93 -6.36 -10.14
N VAL A 509 19.38 -7.39 -9.48
CA VAL A 509 18.56 -8.41 -10.13
C VAL A 509 17.10 -7.94 -10.12
N ARG A 510 16.59 -7.60 -11.32
CA ARG A 510 15.25 -7.01 -11.61
C ARG A 510 14.96 -5.61 -11.04
N GLU A 511 15.67 -5.17 -10.03
CA GLU A 511 15.50 -3.84 -9.45
C GLU A 511 16.89 -3.25 -9.20
N GLY A 512 17.07 -1.99 -9.57
CA GLY A 512 18.32 -1.27 -9.32
C GLY A 512 18.49 -0.89 -7.83
N PRO A 513 19.69 -0.43 -7.44
CA PRO A 513 20.01 -0.16 -6.04
C PRO A 513 19.54 1.23 -5.55
N TRP A 514 18.95 2.07 -6.41
CA TRP A 514 18.56 3.45 -6.07
C TRP A 514 17.69 3.57 -4.82
N ARG A 515 16.70 2.70 -4.63
CA ARG A 515 15.82 2.76 -3.44
C ARG A 515 16.58 2.48 -2.16
N VAL A 516 17.56 1.59 -2.21
CA VAL A 516 18.43 1.34 -1.07
C VAL A 516 19.30 2.56 -0.80
N SER A 517 19.81 3.22 -1.85
CA SER A 517 20.53 4.48 -1.72
C SER A 517 19.67 5.57 -1.06
N HIS A 518 18.39 5.71 -1.44
CA HIS A 518 17.47 6.63 -0.79
C HIS A 518 17.35 6.33 0.71
N GLY A 519 17.13 5.06 1.06
CA GLY A 519 16.99 4.67 2.45
C GLY A 519 18.27 4.80 3.27
N LEU A 520 19.46 4.70 2.65
CA LEU A 520 20.75 4.91 3.31
C LEU A 520 21.05 6.40 3.53
N TYR A 521 21.05 7.18 2.45
CA TYR A 521 21.61 8.53 2.40
C TYR A 521 20.58 9.66 2.39
N GLY A 522 19.30 9.35 2.18
CA GLY A 522 18.28 10.35 1.87
C GLY A 522 18.07 10.51 0.37
N VAL A 523 16.99 11.17 -0.03
CA VAL A 523 16.64 11.41 -1.44
C VAL A 523 17.32 12.67 -1.96
N GLU A 524 17.24 13.79 -1.23
CA GLU A 524 17.84 15.06 -1.64
C GLU A 524 19.36 14.97 -1.77
N ALA A 525 20.00 14.21 -0.86
CA ALA A 525 21.43 13.97 -0.90
C ALA A 525 21.85 13.19 -2.17
N ASN A 526 21.01 12.26 -2.63
CA ASN A 526 21.25 11.49 -3.85
C ASN A 526 21.02 12.34 -5.11
N ASP A 527 19.95 13.13 -5.15
CA ASP A 527 19.64 14.01 -6.28
C ASP A 527 20.72 15.10 -6.45
N ALA A 528 21.20 15.67 -5.35
CA ALA A 528 22.29 16.65 -5.37
C ALA A 528 23.63 16.04 -5.82
N ALA A 529 23.86 14.76 -5.55
CA ALA A 529 25.05 14.04 -6.01
C ALA A 529 25.01 13.69 -7.50
N ASN A 530 23.86 13.88 -8.19
CA ASN A 530 23.66 13.53 -9.62
C ASN A 530 24.14 12.10 -9.95
N ASP A 531 24.05 11.18 -8.98
CA ASP A 531 24.77 9.93 -9.07
C ASP A 531 24.00 8.90 -9.92
N ILE A 532 24.13 9.02 -11.26
CA ILE A 532 23.62 8.08 -12.27
C ILE A 532 24.03 6.62 -11.94
N ARG A 533 25.07 6.44 -11.10
CA ARG A 533 25.58 5.18 -10.56
C ARG A 533 24.53 4.28 -9.93
N TYR A 534 23.47 4.85 -9.34
CA TYR A 534 22.44 4.08 -8.65
C TYR A 534 21.16 3.90 -9.44
N SER A 535 21.12 4.32 -10.72
CA SER A 535 19.95 4.21 -11.61
C SER A 535 19.21 2.86 -11.54
N ASP A 536 18.01 2.77 -12.11
CA ASP A 536 17.19 1.55 -12.18
C ASP A 536 17.76 0.46 -13.13
N SER A 537 19.08 0.36 -13.11
CA SER A 537 19.95 -0.48 -13.89
C SER A 537 19.85 -1.92 -13.39
N THR A 538 19.35 -2.78 -14.27
CA THR A 538 19.18 -4.21 -14.02
C THR A 538 19.97 -5.03 -15.03
N VAL A 539 20.41 -6.23 -14.61
CA VAL A 539 21.08 -7.17 -15.52
C VAL A 539 20.26 -8.44 -15.64
N ASN A 540 20.11 -8.92 -16.87
CA ASN A 540 19.60 -10.25 -17.12
C ASN A 540 20.72 -11.29 -16.88
N ILE A 541 20.61 -12.02 -15.76
CA ILE A 541 21.62 -13.01 -15.34
C ILE A 541 21.45 -14.38 -16.01
N THR A 542 20.41 -14.60 -16.84
CA THR A 542 20.20 -15.92 -17.50
C THR A 542 21.24 -16.24 -18.57
N ASN A 543 21.83 -15.23 -19.19
CA ASN A 543 22.78 -15.39 -20.27
C ASN A 543 24.11 -14.73 -19.92
N ALA A 544 25.19 -15.52 -19.85
CA ALA A 544 26.53 -15.02 -19.56
C ALA A 544 26.93 -13.87 -20.51
N THR A 545 26.50 -13.92 -21.77
CA THR A 545 26.81 -12.87 -22.75
C THR A 545 26.10 -11.54 -22.48
N THR A 546 24.90 -11.54 -21.87
CA THR A 546 24.22 -10.30 -21.46
C THR A 546 24.86 -9.70 -20.22
N VAL A 547 25.40 -10.54 -19.33
CA VAL A 547 26.17 -10.08 -18.16
C VAL A 547 27.49 -9.44 -18.61
N THR A 548 28.23 -10.10 -19.52
CA THR A 548 29.57 -9.68 -19.94
C THR A 548 29.61 -8.80 -21.20
N THR A 549 28.48 -8.26 -21.66
CA THR A 549 28.44 -7.41 -22.87
C THR A 549 29.44 -6.27 -22.73
N PRO A 550 30.38 -6.05 -23.66
CA PRO A 550 31.45 -5.07 -23.48
C PRO A 550 30.90 -3.65 -23.32
N THR A 551 31.32 -2.96 -22.26
CA THR A 551 31.01 -1.55 -22.00
C THR A 551 32.29 -0.79 -21.67
N SER A 552 32.29 0.53 -21.87
CA SER A 552 33.39 1.41 -21.46
C SER A 552 33.46 1.65 -19.95
N GLU A 553 32.38 1.36 -19.21
CA GLU A 553 32.23 1.63 -17.78
C GLU A 553 32.48 0.39 -16.92
N ILE A 554 33.02 0.58 -15.70
CA ILE A 554 33.18 -0.50 -14.71
C ILE A 554 31.79 -0.86 -14.18
N ARG A 555 31.47 -2.15 -14.08
CA ARG A 555 30.14 -2.59 -13.63
C ARG A 555 30.23 -3.51 -12.43
N TYR A 556 29.33 -3.29 -11.48
CA TYR A 556 29.11 -4.17 -10.35
C TYR A 556 27.69 -4.73 -10.39
N LEU A 557 27.52 -5.99 -10.02
CA LEU A 557 26.22 -6.63 -9.87
C LEU A 557 26.05 -7.02 -8.41
N ALA A 558 25.09 -6.40 -7.74
CA ALA A 558 24.66 -6.76 -6.41
C ALA A 558 23.53 -7.80 -6.49
N VAL A 559 23.80 -9.00 -5.99
CA VAL A 559 22.82 -10.08 -5.84
C VAL A 559 22.47 -10.18 -4.38
N THR A 560 21.23 -9.87 -4.01
CA THR A 560 20.78 -9.99 -2.61
C THR A 560 20.14 -11.35 -2.35
N GLY A 561 20.21 -11.83 -1.11
CA GLY A 561 19.46 -13.01 -0.66
C GLY A 561 17.97 -12.88 -0.98
N SER A 562 17.39 -11.70 -0.67
CA SER A 562 15.99 -11.40 -1.01
C SER A 562 15.67 -11.52 -2.50
N ALA A 563 16.59 -11.14 -3.39
CA ALA A 563 16.38 -11.28 -4.83
C ALA A 563 16.51 -12.74 -5.29
N ARG A 564 17.45 -13.51 -4.72
CA ARG A 564 17.61 -14.94 -5.02
C ARG A 564 16.36 -15.72 -4.60
N GLU A 565 15.96 -15.61 -3.34
CA GLU A 565 14.81 -16.34 -2.79
C GLU A 565 13.49 -15.94 -3.46
N ARG A 566 13.30 -14.65 -3.78
CA ARG A 566 12.14 -14.20 -4.56
C ARG A 566 12.03 -14.93 -5.89
N GLU A 567 13.12 -15.04 -6.65
CA GLU A 567 13.07 -15.65 -7.97
C GLU A 567 12.91 -17.17 -7.89
N VAL A 568 13.58 -17.81 -6.94
CA VAL A 568 13.62 -19.27 -6.82
C VAL A 568 12.39 -19.81 -6.08
N GLU A 569 12.02 -19.24 -4.94
CA GLU A 569 10.93 -19.76 -4.10
C GLU A 569 9.56 -19.14 -4.39
N VAL A 570 9.49 -17.82 -4.61
CA VAL A 570 8.20 -17.14 -4.83
C VAL A 570 7.74 -17.28 -6.27
N TYR A 571 8.67 -17.11 -7.21
CA TYR A 571 8.40 -17.15 -8.65
C TYR A 571 8.79 -18.47 -9.31
N ASN A 572 9.13 -19.51 -8.55
CA ASN A 572 9.42 -20.86 -9.06
C ASN A 572 10.45 -20.90 -10.20
N GLY A 573 11.43 -19.99 -10.19
CA GLY A 573 12.50 -19.93 -11.18
C GLY A 573 12.07 -19.60 -12.61
N ILE A 574 10.87 -19.01 -12.83
CA ILE A 574 10.35 -18.69 -14.17
C ILE A 574 11.36 -17.86 -14.98
N ARG A 575 12.01 -16.88 -14.32
CA ARG A 575 13.03 -16.03 -14.94
C ARG A 575 14.43 -16.45 -14.57
N TYR A 576 14.68 -16.57 -13.27
CA TYR A 576 15.99 -16.89 -12.73
C TYR A 576 15.85 -18.07 -11.77
N ASN A 577 16.33 -19.23 -12.21
CA ASN A 577 16.40 -20.43 -11.37
C ASN A 577 17.72 -20.46 -10.60
N GLU A 578 17.86 -21.41 -9.66
CA GLU A 578 19.07 -21.53 -8.83
C GLU A 578 20.33 -21.64 -9.68
N THR A 579 20.28 -22.42 -10.77
CA THR A 579 21.41 -22.60 -11.68
C THR A 579 21.82 -21.28 -12.37
N ALA A 580 20.91 -20.33 -12.58
CA ALA A 580 21.26 -19.02 -13.12
C ALA A 580 22.11 -18.21 -12.13
N PHE A 581 21.83 -18.30 -10.83
CA PHE A 581 22.62 -17.65 -9.79
C PHE A 581 23.96 -18.37 -9.57
N GLU A 582 23.98 -19.70 -9.51
CA GLU A 582 25.22 -20.50 -9.37
C GLU A 582 26.19 -20.26 -10.54
N ARG A 583 25.67 -20.10 -11.76
CA ARG A 583 26.50 -19.82 -12.96
C ARG A 583 27.26 -18.51 -12.89
N LEU A 584 26.83 -17.53 -12.08
CA LEU A 584 27.53 -16.24 -11.99
C LEU A 584 28.97 -16.41 -11.51
N GLU A 585 29.22 -17.32 -10.57
CA GLU A 585 30.55 -17.60 -10.04
C GLU A 585 31.49 -18.26 -11.07
N GLY A 586 30.92 -19.09 -11.95
CA GLY A 586 31.65 -19.76 -13.01
C GLY A 586 31.78 -18.95 -14.31
N THR A 587 31.17 -17.77 -14.40
CA THR A 587 31.13 -16.97 -15.64
C THR A 587 32.46 -16.22 -15.83
N PRO A 588 33.20 -16.45 -16.94
CA PRO A 588 34.43 -15.72 -17.21
C PRO A 588 34.19 -14.21 -17.25
N GLY A 589 35.03 -13.45 -16.54
CA GLY A 589 34.89 -12.00 -16.44
C GLY A 589 33.88 -11.55 -15.38
N VAL A 590 33.31 -12.45 -14.58
CA VAL A 590 32.55 -12.12 -13.38
C VAL A 590 33.35 -12.58 -12.17
N SER A 591 33.57 -11.71 -11.19
CA SER A 591 34.37 -12.03 -10.01
C SER A 591 33.66 -11.54 -8.76
N LEU A 592 33.42 -12.44 -7.80
CA LEU A 592 32.92 -12.07 -6.48
C LEU A 592 33.99 -11.23 -5.76
N VAL A 593 33.62 -10.03 -5.34
CA VAL A 593 34.53 -9.08 -4.67
C VAL A 593 34.15 -8.79 -3.23
N MET A 594 32.89 -9.02 -2.85
CA MET A 594 32.42 -8.90 -1.47
C MET A 594 31.20 -9.82 -1.29
N SER A 595 31.10 -10.43 -0.11
CA SER A 595 29.90 -11.16 0.34
C SER A 595 29.76 -10.96 1.84
N ASN A 596 28.53 -10.74 2.31
CA ASN A 596 28.21 -10.71 3.74
C ASN A 596 27.07 -11.67 4.11
N GLY A 597 26.75 -12.63 3.24
CA GLY A 597 25.66 -13.59 3.41
C GLY A 597 24.28 -13.10 2.96
N GLU A 598 24.03 -11.79 2.94
CA GLU A 598 22.75 -11.18 2.50
C GLU A 598 22.88 -10.42 1.16
N LEU A 599 24.11 -10.04 0.80
CA LEU A 599 24.47 -9.44 -0.47
C LEU A 599 25.81 -9.99 -0.95
N ASP A 600 25.81 -10.47 -2.19
CA ASP A 600 26.99 -10.84 -2.96
C ASP A 600 27.23 -9.77 -4.03
N LEU A 601 28.40 -9.14 -3.97
CA LEU A 601 28.83 -8.12 -4.93
C LEU A 601 29.80 -8.73 -5.93
N TYR A 602 29.41 -8.75 -7.19
CA TYR A 602 30.24 -9.21 -8.29
C TYR A 602 30.77 -8.02 -9.10
N ARG A 603 32.05 -8.04 -9.44
CA ARG A 603 32.65 -7.15 -10.42
C ARG A 603 32.58 -7.81 -11.79
N ILE A 604 32.10 -7.07 -12.79
CA ILE A 604 32.03 -7.51 -14.18
C ILE A 604 33.18 -6.85 -14.95
N ALA A 605 34.00 -7.66 -15.60
CA ALA A 605 35.19 -7.25 -16.32
C ALA A 605 34.84 -6.54 -17.64
N ASN A 606 35.61 -5.49 -17.95
CA ASN A 606 35.56 -4.83 -19.24
C ASN A 606 36.52 -5.56 -20.19
N ASN A 607 35.98 -6.33 -21.12
CA ASN A 607 36.78 -7.08 -22.11
C ASN A 607 37.51 -6.19 -23.14
N THR A 608 37.62 -4.88 -22.93
CA THR A 608 38.49 -4.00 -23.75
C THR A 608 39.98 -4.16 -23.45
N THR A 609 40.35 -4.91 -22.40
CA THR A 609 41.75 -5.27 -22.14
C THR A 609 41.90 -6.77 -21.96
N SER A 610 41.94 -7.48 -23.08
CA SER A 610 42.68 -8.75 -23.10
C SER A 610 44.16 -8.40 -22.91
N PRO A 611 44.86 -8.85 -21.85
CA PRO A 611 46.31 -8.79 -21.84
C PRO A 611 46.75 -9.81 -22.89
N ALA A 612 47.01 -9.32 -24.11
CA ALA A 612 47.77 -10.09 -25.07
C ALA A 612 49.07 -10.50 -24.36
N VAL A 613 49.19 -11.79 -24.09
CA VAL A 613 50.46 -12.41 -23.74
C VAL A 613 51.38 -12.11 -24.90
N ASN A 614 52.23 -11.10 -24.74
CA ASN A 614 53.23 -10.71 -25.71
C ASN A 614 54.29 -11.81 -25.77
N ASN A 615 54.04 -12.86 -26.54
CA ASN A 615 55.12 -13.62 -27.17
C ASN A 615 55.72 -12.72 -28.24
N ALA A 616 56.76 -12.00 -27.84
CA ALA A 616 57.61 -11.24 -28.75
C ALA A 616 58.21 -12.20 -29.78
N THR A 617 57.66 -12.18 -30.99
CA THR A 617 58.38 -12.63 -32.18
C THR A 617 58.31 -11.51 -33.20
N VAL A 618 59.48 -10.95 -33.47
CA VAL A 618 59.74 -9.85 -34.39
C VAL A 618 59.48 -10.30 -35.83
N SER A 619 58.68 -9.55 -36.58
CA SER A 619 58.92 -9.37 -38.01
C SER A 619 58.36 -8.04 -38.51
N THR A 620 59.21 -7.38 -39.28
CA THR A 620 59.19 -6.01 -39.80
C THR A 620 58.28 -5.76 -41.00
N ASN A 621 57.94 -4.47 -41.15
CA ASN A 621 57.79 -3.69 -42.39
C ASN A 621 56.40 -3.32 -42.96
N THR A 622 56.15 -1.99 -42.83
CA THR A 622 55.86 -0.97 -43.87
C THR A 622 54.43 -0.59 -44.29
N THR A 623 54.20 0.73 -44.13
CA THR A 623 53.56 1.76 -45.00
C THR A 623 52.06 2.12 -44.91
N ALA A 624 51.85 3.42 -44.59
CA ALA A 624 50.86 4.44 -45.05
C ALA A 624 49.35 4.16 -44.86
N GLY A 625 48.44 5.07 -44.47
CA GLY A 625 48.34 6.52 -44.28
C GLY A 625 46.88 6.85 -43.82
N PRO A 626 46.49 8.11 -43.53
CA PRO A 626 45.45 8.45 -42.53
C PRO A 626 44.09 8.95 -43.11
N ALA A 627 42.99 8.94 -42.32
CA ALA A 627 41.83 9.87 -42.37
C ALA A 627 40.65 9.40 -41.46
N THR A 628 40.28 10.09 -40.36
CA THR A 628 39.29 11.20 -40.16
C THR A 628 37.86 10.80 -39.72
N GLY A 629 37.44 11.33 -38.55
CA GLY A 629 36.11 11.87 -38.19
C GLY A 629 34.94 10.90 -37.96
N ALA A 630 33.88 11.19 -37.20
CA ALA A 630 33.52 12.21 -36.22
C ALA A 630 32.11 11.85 -35.68
N ASN A 631 31.88 12.14 -34.39
CA ASN A 631 30.64 12.56 -33.71
C ASN A 631 29.21 12.17 -34.14
N GLY A 632 28.41 11.90 -33.08
CA GLY A 632 26.99 12.24 -32.93
C GLY A 632 26.05 11.03 -32.96
N THR A 633 25.02 10.86 -32.12
CA THR A 633 24.32 11.76 -31.18
C THR A 633 23.37 10.89 -30.34
N THR A 634 23.26 11.21 -29.05
CA THR A 634 22.33 10.66 -28.05
C THR A 634 20.91 11.16 -28.26
N SER A 635 19.92 10.26 -28.28
CA SER A 635 18.50 10.60 -28.13
C SER A 635 18.03 10.28 -26.71
N ASN A 636 17.55 11.31 -26.02
CA ASN A 636 16.83 11.21 -24.74
C ASN A 636 15.51 10.46 -24.95
N ALA A 637 15.33 9.36 -24.22
CA ALA A 637 14.03 8.71 -24.07
C ALA A 637 13.59 8.80 -22.60
N THR A 638 12.43 9.41 -22.42
CA THR A 638 11.71 9.60 -21.17
C THR A 638 11.32 8.26 -20.53
N ASN A 639 11.86 7.97 -19.34
CA ASN A 639 11.51 6.81 -18.54
C ASN A 639 10.16 7.02 -17.84
N ALA A 640 9.14 6.29 -18.29
CA ALA A 640 7.95 6.00 -17.50
C ALA A 640 8.17 4.63 -16.84
N THR A 641 8.47 4.63 -15.54
CA THR A 641 8.65 3.43 -14.73
C THR A 641 7.31 2.74 -14.49
N ASN A 642 7.11 1.59 -15.14
CA ASN A 642 6.00 0.69 -14.85
C ASN A 642 6.35 -0.16 -13.61
N GLY A 643 5.68 0.13 -12.48
CA GLY A 643 5.69 -0.70 -11.28
C GLY A 643 4.87 -1.97 -11.47
N SER A 644 5.34 -2.92 -12.28
CA SER A 644 4.69 -4.22 -12.41
C SER A 644 5.32 -5.24 -11.46
N VAL A 645 4.48 -5.92 -10.67
CA VAL A 645 4.86 -7.01 -9.75
C VAL A 645 5.61 -8.13 -10.49
N PHE A 646 5.29 -8.30 -11.77
CA PHE A 646 5.95 -9.21 -12.70
C PHE A 646 6.43 -8.39 -13.91
N GLY A 647 7.66 -7.86 -13.86
CA GLY A 647 8.28 -7.08 -14.94
C GLY A 647 8.09 -7.74 -16.31
N ASN A 648 8.09 -7.02 -17.43
CA ASN A 648 7.79 -7.63 -18.74
C ASN A 648 8.81 -8.71 -19.16
N ALA A 649 8.35 -9.78 -19.82
CA ALA A 649 9.22 -10.77 -20.49
C ALA A 649 9.44 -10.34 -21.96
N PRO A 650 10.63 -10.49 -22.56
CA PRO A 650 10.79 -10.26 -23.98
C PRO A 650 10.10 -11.38 -24.77
N ALA A 651 9.28 -11.01 -25.74
CA ALA A 651 8.77 -11.94 -26.74
C ALA A 651 9.95 -12.55 -27.52
N THR A 652 9.97 -13.87 -27.64
CA THR A 652 10.92 -14.63 -28.46
C THR A 652 10.82 -14.21 -29.93
N VAL A 653 11.88 -13.62 -30.48
CA VAL A 653 12.00 -13.35 -31.92
C VAL A 653 12.47 -14.63 -32.62
N ALA A 654 11.61 -15.23 -33.44
CA ALA A 654 12.00 -16.27 -34.38
C ALA A 654 12.50 -15.63 -35.70
N PRO A 655 13.50 -16.22 -36.40
CA PRO A 655 14.10 -15.63 -37.59
C PRO A 655 13.39 -16.08 -38.88
N SER A 656 13.14 -15.16 -39.82
CA SER A 656 12.89 -15.54 -41.22
C SER A 656 13.42 -14.51 -42.24
N THR A 657 14.47 -14.97 -42.93
CA THR A 657 14.98 -14.72 -44.29
C THR A 657 14.13 -13.93 -45.32
N SER A 658 14.73 -12.86 -45.89
CA SER A 658 14.81 -12.30 -47.29
C SER A 658 13.74 -12.59 -48.37
N PRO A 659 13.64 -11.83 -49.52
CA PRO A 659 14.55 -10.81 -50.10
C PRO A 659 13.91 -9.49 -50.66
N ALA A 660 14.80 -8.63 -51.16
CA ALA A 660 14.64 -7.29 -51.76
C ALA A 660 13.68 -7.13 -52.98
N VAL A 661 13.22 -5.89 -53.25
CA VAL A 661 13.23 -5.17 -54.57
C VAL A 661 12.92 -3.66 -54.39
N ARG A 662 13.57 -2.84 -55.24
CA ARG A 662 13.57 -1.37 -55.46
C ARG A 662 12.20 -0.69 -55.67
N LEU A 663 12.08 0.62 -55.37
CA LEU A 663 12.05 1.71 -56.38
C LEU A 663 11.98 3.15 -55.79
N VAL A 664 12.43 4.08 -56.64
CA VAL A 664 12.84 5.49 -56.49
C VAL A 664 11.68 6.51 -56.52
N GLY A 665 11.88 7.70 -55.96
CA GLY A 665 11.24 8.97 -56.40
C GLY A 665 11.19 10.06 -55.31
N SER A 666 12.23 10.89 -55.12
CA SER A 666 12.45 12.22 -55.75
C SER A 666 11.44 13.33 -55.38
N GLY A 667 11.90 14.43 -54.78
CA GLY A 667 11.16 15.71 -54.82
C GLY A 667 11.47 16.75 -53.74
N THR A 668 12.56 17.52 -53.94
CA THR A 668 12.67 18.99 -53.73
C THR A 668 12.36 19.64 -52.37
N ASP A 669 13.44 19.95 -51.64
CA ASP A 669 13.88 21.25 -51.07
C ASP A 669 13.18 22.55 -51.56
N PRO A 670 13.45 23.76 -50.99
CA PRO A 670 13.72 24.17 -49.59
C PRO A 670 12.97 25.49 -49.22
N GLY A 671 13.11 25.99 -47.98
CA GLY A 671 12.86 27.41 -47.72
C GLY A 671 12.86 27.88 -46.27
N GLY A 672 14.01 28.38 -45.79
CA GLY A 672 14.06 29.68 -45.10
C GLY A 672 13.89 29.75 -43.58
N PHE A 673 15.03 29.78 -42.89
CA PHE A 673 15.31 30.63 -41.70
C PHE A 673 14.85 32.11 -41.91
N PRO A 674 14.79 33.02 -40.89
CA PRO A 674 15.61 33.03 -39.67
C PRO A 674 14.99 33.53 -38.34
N ALA A 675 15.73 33.22 -37.28
CA ALA A 675 16.06 33.96 -36.05
C ALA A 675 15.31 35.25 -35.65
N GLY A 676 15.07 35.37 -34.34
CA GLY A 676 15.52 36.57 -33.61
C GLY A 676 14.64 37.09 -32.46
N ARG A 677 15.25 37.08 -31.26
CA ARG A 677 15.08 37.99 -30.11
C ARG A 677 13.85 37.84 -29.19
N GLY A 678 14.13 37.40 -27.96
CA GLY A 678 14.33 38.32 -26.83
C GLY A 678 13.10 38.75 -26.04
N SER A 679 12.87 38.09 -24.91
CA SER A 679 12.73 38.66 -23.56
C SER A 679 12.57 37.54 -22.55
#